data_AF-A0A928PCV8-F1
#
_entry.id   AF-A0A928PCV8-F1
#
_cell.length_a   1.000
_cell.length_b   1.000
_cell.length_c   1.000
_cell.angle_alpha   90.00
_cell.angle_beta   90.00
_cell.angle_gamma   90.00
#
_symmetry.space_group_name_H-M   'P 1'
#
loop_
_entity.id
_entity.type
_entity.pdbx_description
1 polymer ?
#
loop_
_entity_poly.entity_id
_entity_poly.type
_entity_poly.pdbx_seq_one_letter_code
_entity_poly.pdbx_strand_id
1 'polypeptide(L)'
;MKKLLAELKEIAPSYGSIPFWSWNDKLEPEELRRQIRVMKSLGMSGFFMHARGGLETEYLSDEWFDAVNACVDEAEKLGMEAWSYDENGWPSGFAGGALLKDKANFALAIEHRDGPYPEDPEDVIAVYEKNPDGTFRYVKENTGRDEYLILYKRYDESYVDTLDGSITEKFLELTHAEYKKRVPADRWGKGRAMPGFFTDEPQYYRWGNPWSNTLPAEFEKACGYSIYDKLPAVFYDFDGADKFRWDYYYLIHRLFINNFIKKVYDWCEANGACLTGHAVEETSLGGQMMCIGGVMPFYEYETIPGVDYLGRGIQDDISFKQLGSVAAQLGKKKVLSEMFACCGWDVSPTELKRIAEVQYAGGVNLMCQHLYPYSERGQRKRDYPLHYSEHNPWQPRMKEFDNYFNNLGAILSRGTEYAPMLVIHPIHGAYCKYKKNTDSLREIEGKFFALSRLLGQNQVPYHWGDEWMMQRLASVEGKRIRVGNCSYDAVLVPFTYSLDSHTAELLKQFKANGGAVYLFDGVPAYVDGEPENGRLDFLKDAPKFDLSLAVRDAKFETPAPSVRKMTRILPDGERIVYLANIGTNTLCPVKIDLPAGNWAELDVDTLELKPLSAEYGEDGAKAVLKFEDGESHVLVSSPEIDLPSAPAPTLPDRFIPIPNTVRLAEKPLNVMTLDTVSRSNDGVNWDEPLSVYGVKDNLLRERYAGKLWLKFTFEAATVPASLKIVLEPMYARVTVNGAEVTPDKDDWWFDRSFASAEIAPLTVEGMNEVVVETDYFQRDYVYYVLYSGVSESLRNCLVFDTEIEPAYLVGDFALRTNGVFEDGERNSTVYDGGFTLVAQPSVVPARDVVRGGFPFYGGRLSTEFDYDYKEGKPTVLKCDGRFAAAEVTVNGKPAGTMLFSRTLDLAPYLEEGKNKIGVTIVNSMRNAMGPHHRHDPEPYGLGPNTFSFEKEWKGRECGGYVPRYAFVRFGLKK
;
A
#
# COMPACT_ATOMS: atom_id res chain seq x y z
N MET A 1 31.80 18.17 1.29
CA MET A 1 31.37 16.84 0.77
C MET A 1 31.69 15.65 1.69
N LYS A 2 32.94 15.42 2.11
CA LYS A 2 33.31 14.23 2.93
C LYS A 2 32.47 14.05 4.19
N LYS A 3 32.12 15.16 4.86
CA LYS A 3 31.24 15.17 6.03
C LYS A 3 29.84 14.65 5.73
N LEU A 4 29.23 15.09 4.62
CA LEU A 4 27.90 14.62 4.19
C LEU A 4 27.91 13.11 3.98
N LEU A 5 28.88 12.57 3.23
CA LEU A 5 28.97 11.13 2.96
C LEU A 5 29.16 10.30 4.24
N ALA A 6 29.95 10.80 5.20
CA ALA A 6 30.13 10.16 6.50
C ALA A 6 28.82 10.16 7.31
N GLU A 7 28.11 11.29 7.37
CA GLU A 7 26.81 11.39 8.03
C GLU A 7 25.76 10.47 7.38
N LEU A 8 25.70 10.38 6.05
CA LEU A 8 24.77 9.50 5.35
C LEU A 8 25.00 8.03 5.72
N LYS A 9 26.27 7.59 5.74
CA LYS A 9 26.64 6.22 6.14
C LYS A 9 26.27 5.92 7.60
N GLU A 10 26.34 6.91 8.47
CA GLU A 10 25.97 6.78 9.88
C GLU A 10 24.44 6.68 10.07
N ILE A 11 23.66 7.50 9.36
CA ILE A 11 22.21 7.61 9.60
C ILE A 11 21.37 6.66 8.75
N ALA A 12 21.87 6.17 7.60
CA ALA A 12 21.12 5.30 6.68
C ALA A 12 20.45 4.09 7.36
N PRO A 13 21.10 3.38 8.30
CA PRO A 13 20.44 2.28 9.01
C PRO A 13 19.16 2.68 9.78
N SER A 14 19.05 3.95 10.21
CA SER A 14 17.85 4.46 10.90
C SER A 14 16.66 4.72 9.97
N TYR A 15 16.87 4.65 8.65
CA TYR A 15 15.82 4.69 7.62
C TYR A 15 15.51 3.29 7.08
N GLY A 16 15.99 2.23 7.76
CA GLY A 16 15.58 0.84 7.53
C GLY A 16 14.07 0.69 7.50
N SER A 17 13.57 -0.15 6.60
CA SER A 17 12.14 -0.52 6.53
C SER A 17 11.60 -1.00 7.89
N ILE A 18 10.34 -0.68 8.15
CA ILE A 18 9.58 -1.10 9.33
C ILE A 18 8.29 -1.77 8.81
N PRO A 19 8.34 -3.05 8.39
CA PRO A 19 7.19 -3.72 7.81
C PRO A 19 6.03 -3.88 8.80
N PHE A 20 4.82 -3.97 8.26
CA PHE A 20 3.73 -4.61 8.98
C PHE A 20 4.03 -6.10 9.13
N TRP A 21 4.11 -6.55 10.38
CA TRP A 21 4.27 -7.94 10.70
C TRP A 21 2.94 -8.51 11.17
N SER A 22 2.24 -9.18 10.26
CA SER A 22 0.91 -9.74 10.48
C SER A 22 0.98 -10.88 11.49
N TRP A 23 0.59 -10.58 12.73
CA TRP A 23 0.30 -11.54 13.77
C TRP A 23 -1.08 -12.14 13.50
N ASN A 24 -1.07 -13.23 12.75
CA ASN A 24 -2.26 -13.79 12.13
C ASN A 24 -2.47 -15.26 12.48
N ASP A 25 -1.82 -15.83 13.49
CA ASP A 25 -1.99 -17.24 13.89
C ASP A 25 -1.84 -17.36 15.43
N LYS A 26 -1.73 -18.58 15.96
CA LYS A 26 -1.29 -18.82 17.33
C LYS A 26 0.18 -18.41 17.47
N LEU A 27 0.40 -17.40 18.29
CA LEU A 27 1.69 -16.74 18.43
C LEU A 27 2.58 -17.50 19.43
N GLU A 28 3.72 -17.98 18.94
CA GLU A 28 4.70 -18.72 19.74
C GLU A 28 5.97 -17.89 19.92
N PRO A 29 6.38 -17.56 21.17
CA PRO A 29 7.51 -16.67 21.45
C PRO A 29 8.82 -17.00 20.73
N GLU A 30 9.17 -18.27 20.56
CA GLU A 30 10.42 -18.64 19.88
C GLU A 30 10.35 -18.47 18.36
N GLU A 31 9.20 -18.69 17.74
CA GLU A 31 9.01 -18.43 16.32
C GLU A 31 9.03 -16.92 16.05
N LEU A 32 8.40 -16.12 16.92
CA LEU A 32 8.47 -14.67 16.88
C LEU A 32 9.92 -14.18 16.90
N ARG A 33 10.74 -14.67 17.83
CA ARG A 33 12.18 -14.33 17.92
C ARG A 33 12.95 -14.75 16.67
N ARG A 34 12.64 -15.93 16.10
CA ARG A 34 13.26 -16.39 14.86
C ARG A 34 12.97 -15.43 13.71
N GLN A 35 11.71 -15.05 13.51
CA GLN A 35 11.31 -14.13 12.45
C GLN A 35 11.95 -12.75 12.62
N ILE A 36 12.07 -12.25 13.86
CA ILE A 36 12.79 -11.00 14.14
C ILE A 36 14.27 -11.08 13.73
N ARG A 37 14.96 -12.19 14.03
CA ARG A 37 16.36 -12.41 13.59
C ARG A 37 16.48 -12.45 12.08
N VAL A 38 15.49 -13.05 11.39
CA VAL A 38 15.41 -13.04 9.92
C VAL A 38 15.24 -11.62 9.41
N MET A 39 14.26 -10.86 9.91
CA MET A 39 14.05 -9.44 9.54
C MET A 39 15.32 -8.61 9.73
N LYS A 40 16.04 -8.79 10.85
CA LYS A 40 17.34 -8.14 11.09
C LYS A 40 18.37 -8.49 10.02
N SER A 41 18.45 -9.77 9.63
CA SER A 41 19.40 -10.24 8.61
C SER A 41 19.12 -9.65 7.22
N LEU A 42 17.85 -9.30 6.94
CA LEU A 42 17.40 -8.65 5.72
C LEU A 42 17.62 -7.13 5.72
N GLY A 43 18.01 -6.51 6.84
CA GLY A 43 18.33 -5.07 6.90
C GLY A 43 17.20 -4.17 7.40
N MET A 44 16.09 -4.75 7.87
CA MET A 44 14.97 -4.03 8.47
C MET A 44 15.38 -3.37 9.79
N SER A 45 14.84 -2.19 10.11
CA SER A 45 15.16 -1.45 11.35
C SER A 45 14.17 -1.70 12.48
N GLY A 46 12.97 -2.17 12.16
CA GLY A 46 11.92 -2.44 13.13
C GLY A 46 10.80 -3.27 12.52
N PHE A 47 9.67 -3.33 13.20
CA PHE A 47 8.44 -3.96 12.72
C PHE A 47 7.24 -3.45 13.54
N PHE A 48 6.05 -3.48 12.94
CA PHE A 48 4.77 -3.24 13.62
C PHE A 48 4.11 -4.58 13.93
N MET A 49 3.84 -4.85 15.21
CA MET A 49 3.17 -6.09 15.67
C MET A 49 1.67 -6.03 15.36
N HIS A 50 1.30 -6.30 14.10
CA HIS A 50 0.00 -6.04 13.51
C HIS A 50 -0.95 -7.22 13.71
N ALA A 51 -1.89 -7.11 14.65
CA ALA A 51 -2.97 -8.09 14.82
C ALA A 51 -3.86 -8.14 13.57
N ARG A 52 -4.00 -9.33 12.98
CA ARG A 52 -4.65 -9.47 11.67
C ARG A 52 -5.52 -10.73 11.57
N GLY A 53 -6.42 -10.74 10.59
CA GLY A 53 -7.34 -11.85 10.33
C GLY A 53 -6.64 -13.22 10.35
N GLY A 54 -7.18 -14.14 11.15
CA GLY A 54 -6.55 -15.43 11.45
C GLY A 54 -5.90 -15.52 12.84
N LEU A 55 -5.73 -14.41 13.56
CA LEU A 55 -5.12 -14.40 14.89
C LEU A 55 -5.86 -15.31 15.89
N GLU A 56 -5.22 -16.40 16.32
CA GLU A 56 -5.80 -17.32 17.31
C GLU A 56 -5.46 -16.93 18.76
N THR A 57 -4.35 -16.22 18.98
CA THR A 57 -4.01 -15.67 20.30
C THR A 57 -4.94 -14.50 20.64
N GLU A 58 -5.67 -14.59 21.75
CA GLU A 58 -6.63 -13.55 22.16
C GLU A 58 -5.93 -12.20 22.37
N TYR A 59 -6.42 -11.16 21.68
CA TYR A 59 -5.88 -9.80 21.74
C TYR A 59 -5.94 -9.24 23.17
N LEU A 60 -4.84 -8.60 23.62
CA LEU A 60 -4.64 -8.05 24.97
C LEU A 60 -4.70 -9.06 26.14
N SER A 61 -4.76 -10.36 25.85
CA SER A 61 -4.64 -11.43 26.86
C SER A 61 -3.23 -11.51 27.46
N ASP A 62 -3.05 -12.35 28.49
CA ASP A 62 -1.72 -12.61 29.03
C ASP A 62 -0.76 -13.23 28.00
N GLU A 63 -1.25 -14.17 27.19
CA GLU A 63 -0.47 -14.78 26.11
C GLU A 63 -0.06 -13.75 25.04
N TRP A 64 -0.93 -12.78 24.74
CA TRP A 64 -0.60 -11.67 23.85
C TRP A 64 0.57 -10.85 24.38
N PHE A 65 0.56 -10.50 25.66
CA PHE A 65 1.65 -9.72 26.25
C PHE A 65 2.93 -10.53 26.48
N ASP A 66 2.85 -11.86 26.63
CA ASP A 66 4.03 -12.72 26.58
C ASP A 66 4.70 -12.69 25.21
N ALA A 67 3.90 -12.72 24.12
CA ALA A 67 4.39 -12.52 22.76
C ALA A 67 5.00 -11.13 22.56
N VAL A 68 4.32 -10.05 22.98
CA VAL A 68 4.83 -8.66 22.92
C VAL A 68 6.17 -8.54 23.65
N ASN A 69 6.24 -9.03 24.88
CA ASN A 69 7.47 -8.94 25.68
C ASN A 69 8.61 -9.77 25.08
N ALA A 70 8.32 -10.91 24.44
CA ALA A 70 9.33 -11.66 23.71
C ALA A 70 9.89 -10.88 22.52
N CYS A 71 9.03 -10.19 21.77
CA CYS A 71 9.43 -9.37 20.63
C CYS A 71 10.23 -8.14 21.04
N VAL A 72 9.76 -7.40 22.05
CA VAL A 72 10.46 -6.22 22.58
C VAL A 72 11.83 -6.61 23.15
N ASP A 73 11.94 -7.75 23.83
CA ASP A 73 13.20 -8.29 24.33
C ASP A 73 14.20 -8.62 23.20
N GLU A 74 13.74 -9.26 22.14
CA GLU A 74 14.58 -9.61 20.99
C GLU A 74 14.99 -8.37 20.18
N ALA A 75 14.07 -7.41 20.02
CA ALA A 75 14.33 -6.15 19.35
C ALA A 75 15.42 -5.34 20.07
N GLU A 76 15.37 -5.24 21.41
CA GLU A 76 16.41 -4.59 22.22
C GLU A 76 17.79 -5.24 21.98
N LYS A 77 17.87 -6.58 21.99
CA LYS A 77 19.12 -7.31 21.75
C LYS A 77 19.73 -7.05 20.38
N LEU A 78 18.89 -6.77 19.38
CA LEU A 78 19.29 -6.59 17.98
C LEU A 78 19.35 -5.11 17.56
N GLY A 79 19.02 -4.18 18.46
CA GLY A 79 18.88 -2.76 18.13
C GLY A 79 17.84 -2.53 17.03
N MET A 80 16.65 -3.10 17.22
CA MET A 80 15.48 -2.90 16.37
C MET A 80 14.35 -2.22 17.15
N GLU A 81 13.38 -1.66 16.44
CA GLU A 81 12.17 -1.06 17.00
C GLU A 81 10.97 -2.02 16.85
N ALA A 82 10.40 -2.47 17.97
CA ALA A 82 9.15 -3.23 18.03
C ALA A 82 7.99 -2.28 18.31
N TRP A 83 7.24 -1.87 17.30
CA TRP A 83 6.13 -0.95 17.44
C TRP A 83 4.82 -1.68 17.76
N SER A 84 3.98 -1.09 18.62
CA SER A 84 2.62 -1.59 18.82
C SER A 84 1.80 -1.25 17.61
N TYR A 85 0.97 -2.18 17.18
CA TYR A 85 -0.25 -1.83 16.47
C TYR A 85 -1.36 -1.70 17.52
N ASP A 86 -2.11 -0.60 17.51
CA ASP A 86 -2.97 -0.21 18.65
C ASP A 86 -4.39 -0.84 18.63
N GLU A 87 -4.64 -1.76 17.69
CA GLU A 87 -5.95 -2.38 17.46
C GLU A 87 -5.83 -3.88 17.10
N ASN A 88 -6.96 -4.60 17.07
CA ASN A 88 -7.08 -5.89 16.39
C ASN A 88 -7.76 -5.69 15.03
N GLY A 89 -7.01 -5.82 13.93
CA GLY A 89 -7.45 -5.35 12.62
C GLY A 89 -7.53 -3.82 12.53
N TRP A 90 -8.12 -3.30 11.45
CA TRP A 90 -8.33 -1.87 11.22
C TRP A 90 -9.81 -1.60 10.96
N PRO A 91 -10.31 -0.38 11.23
CA PRO A 91 -9.61 0.83 11.70
C PRO A 91 -9.45 0.95 13.23
N SER A 92 -8.47 1.69 13.72
CA SER A 92 -8.21 1.89 15.16
C SER A 92 -9.36 2.56 15.90
N GLY A 93 -9.67 2.11 17.12
CA GLY A 93 -10.50 2.85 18.07
C GLY A 93 -11.51 2.04 18.88
N PHE A 94 -11.65 0.73 18.61
CA PHE A 94 -12.68 -0.13 19.21
C PHE A 94 -12.15 -1.24 20.13
N ALA A 95 -10.82 -1.35 20.29
CA ALA A 95 -10.11 -2.20 21.24
C ALA A 95 -10.51 -3.69 21.16
N GLY A 96 -10.39 -4.28 19.98
CA GLY A 96 -10.72 -5.68 19.70
C GLY A 96 -12.19 -6.02 19.92
N GLY A 97 -13.07 -5.02 19.83
CA GLY A 97 -14.52 -5.15 20.04
C GLY A 97 -14.96 -4.90 21.48
N ALA A 98 -14.05 -4.59 22.40
CA ALA A 98 -14.40 -4.34 23.81
C ALA A 98 -15.38 -3.16 23.95
N LEU A 99 -15.17 -2.08 23.19
CA LEU A 99 -16.04 -0.90 23.21
C LEU A 99 -17.39 -1.13 22.51
N LEU A 100 -17.47 -2.12 21.63
CA LEU A 100 -18.69 -2.45 20.88
C LEU A 100 -19.74 -3.20 21.72
N LYS A 101 -19.43 -3.51 22.98
CA LYS A 101 -20.40 -4.09 23.94
C LYS A 101 -21.44 -3.07 24.43
N ASP A 102 -21.19 -1.78 24.22
CA ASP A 102 -22.07 -0.69 24.62
C ASP A 102 -22.53 0.11 23.39
N LYS A 103 -23.83 0.06 23.09
CA LYS A 103 -24.47 0.77 21.97
C LYS A 103 -24.21 2.27 22.00
N ALA A 104 -23.97 2.86 23.18
CA ALA A 104 -23.67 4.28 23.31
C ALA A 104 -22.34 4.67 22.65
N ASN A 105 -21.43 3.71 22.43
CA ASN A 105 -20.15 3.97 21.79
C ASN A 105 -20.20 3.86 20.25
N PHE A 106 -21.28 3.34 19.67
CA PHE A 106 -21.36 3.05 18.23
C PHE A 106 -21.22 4.28 17.36
N ALA A 107 -20.54 4.14 16.22
CA ALA A 107 -20.51 5.18 15.21
C ALA A 107 -21.93 5.48 14.72
N LEU A 108 -22.22 6.77 14.49
CA LEU A 108 -23.55 7.23 14.09
C LEU A 108 -23.54 7.92 12.73
N ALA A 109 -24.65 7.77 12.01
CA ALA A 109 -24.92 8.50 10.79
C ALA A 109 -26.35 9.04 10.74
N ILE A 110 -26.58 9.98 9.81
CA ILE A 110 -27.91 10.51 9.51
C ILE A 110 -28.51 9.71 8.36
N GLU A 111 -29.63 9.04 8.62
CA GLU A 111 -30.55 8.53 7.59
C GLU A 111 -31.74 9.46 7.43
N HIS A 112 -32.35 9.48 6.25
CA HIS A 112 -33.56 10.25 6.01
C HIS A 112 -34.63 9.44 5.26
N ARG A 113 -35.89 9.68 5.59
CA ARG A 113 -37.06 9.09 4.90
C ARG A 113 -38.21 10.09 4.87
N ASP A 114 -39.05 9.95 3.85
CA ASP A 114 -40.31 10.68 3.79
C ASP A 114 -41.43 9.83 4.39
N GLY A 115 -42.31 10.46 5.18
CA GLY A 115 -43.42 9.75 5.81
C GLY A 115 -44.26 10.60 6.76
N PRO A 116 -45.29 10.01 7.40
CA PRO A 116 -46.10 10.71 8.39
C PRO A 116 -45.27 11.06 9.63
N TYR A 117 -45.73 12.05 10.41
CA TYR A 117 -45.04 12.48 11.63
C TYR A 117 -44.78 11.27 12.56
N PRO A 118 -43.53 11.07 13.04
CA PRO A 118 -43.17 9.87 13.79
C PRO A 118 -43.88 9.83 15.16
N GLU A 119 -44.45 8.68 15.51
CA GLU A 119 -45.08 8.45 16.83
C GLU A 119 -44.05 8.07 17.91
N ASP A 120 -42.92 7.50 17.52
CA ASP A 120 -41.81 7.10 18.39
C ASP A 120 -40.52 7.86 18.05
N PRO A 121 -40.03 8.76 18.92
CA PRO A 121 -38.91 9.63 18.62
C PRO A 121 -37.54 9.08 19.06
N GLU A 122 -37.41 7.86 19.59
CA GLU A 122 -36.15 7.40 20.25
C GLU A 122 -34.90 7.61 19.39
N ASP A 123 -34.98 7.31 18.09
CA ASP A 123 -33.89 7.49 17.13
C ASP A 123 -34.12 8.67 16.16
N VAL A 124 -35.14 9.49 16.37
CA VAL A 124 -35.42 10.67 15.52
C VAL A 124 -34.46 11.80 15.88
N ILE A 125 -33.69 12.26 14.90
CA ILE A 125 -32.82 13.44 15.00
C ILE A 125 -33.65 14.71 14.85
N ALA A 126 -34.45 14.80 13.78
CA ALA A 126 -35.26 15.99 13.46
C ALA A 126 -36.36 15.68 12.43
N VAL A 127 -37.43 16.48 12.46
CA VAL A 127 -38.56 16.38 11.53
C VAL A 127 -38.73 17.72 10.81
N TYR A 128 -38.96 17.67 9.50
CA TYR A 128 -39.10 18.84 8.65
C TYR A 128 -40.34 18.79 7.78
N GLU A 129 -41.04 19.91 7.68
CA GLU A 129 -41.97 20.13 6.58
C GLU A 129 -41.19 20.55 5.32
N LYS A 130 -41.59 19.99 4.18
CA LYS A 130 -41.11 20.44 2.86
C LYS A 130 -41.97 21.60 2.37
N ASN A 131 -41.35 22.74 2.13
CA ASN A 131 -42.03 23.90 1.55
C ASN A 131 -42.10 23.78 0.02
N PRO A 132 -43.11 24.39 -0.64
CA PRO A 132 -43.23 24.37 -2.10
C PRO A 132 -42.04 24.98 -2.86
N ASP A 133 -41.26 25.84 -2.21
CA ASP A 133 -40.06 26.46 -2.75
C ASP A 133 -38.79 25.58 -2.62
N GLY A 134 -38.93 24.36 -2.08
CA GLY A 134 -37.83 23.42 -1.88
C GLY A 134 -37.07 23.62 -0.57
N THR A 135 -37.45 24.58 0.27
CA THR A 135 -36.87 24.77 1.61
C THR A 135 -37.50 23.83 2.64
N PHE A 136 -36.88 23.74 3.82
CA PHE A 136 -37.32 22.87 4.89
C PHE A 136 -37.60 23.68 6.16
N ARG A 137 -38.72 23.38 6.83
CA ARG A 137 -39.09 23.98 8.12
C ARG A 137 -39.01 22.94 9.22
N TYR A 138 -38.08 23.12 10.16
CA TYR A 138 -37.95 22.27 11.34
C TYR A 138 -39.23 22.36 12.20
N VAL A 139 -39.80 21.21 12.57
CA VAL A 139 -41.01 21.11 13.39
C VAL A 139 -40.80 20.18 14.58
N LYS A 140 -41.32 20.58 15.74
CA LYS A 140 -41.24 19.81 17.00
C LYS A 140 -42.53 19.05 17.34
N GLU A 141 -43.59 19.27 16.57
CA GLU A 141 -44.89 18.65 16.76
C GLU A 141 -45.58 18.43 15.40
N ASN A 142 -46.56 17.53 15.36
CA ASN A 142 -47.35 17.25 14.16
C ASN A 142 -48.20 18.48 13.79
N THR A 143 -47.98 19.02 12.61
CA THR A 143 -48.66 20.20 12.08
C THR A 143 -49.85 19.87 11.18
N GLY A 144 -50.18 18.58 11.04
CA GLY A 144 -51.27 18.09 10.19
C GLY A 144 -50.90 17.92 8.71
N ARG A 145 -49.62 17.90 8.36
CA ARG A 145 -49.16 17.48 7.02
C ARG A 145 -49.23 15.96 6.87
N ASP A 146 -49.48 15.51 5.64
CA ASP A 146 -49.50 14.09 5.29
C ASP A 146 -48.08 13.48 5.24
N GLU A 147 -47.08 14.29 4.89
CA GLU A 147 -45.69 13.85 4.70
C GLU A 147 -44.70 14.89 5.23
N TYR A 148 -43.67 14.38 5.92
CA TYR A 148 -42.53 15.11 6.46
C TYR A 148 -41.24 14.44 5.98
N LEU A 149 -40.16 15.22 5.91
CA LEU A 149 -38.81 14.66 5.88
C LEU A 149 -38.38 14.38 7.32
N ILE A 150 -38.05 13.12 7.62
CA ILE A 150 -37.67 12.69 8.96
C ILE A 150 -36.22 12.20 8.91
N LEU A 151 -35.39 12.73 9.81
CA LEU A 151 -33.99 12.35 9.96
C LEU A 151 -33.85 11.43 11.17
N TYR A 152 -33.13 10.31 11.01
CA TYR A 152 -32.95 9.28 12.03
C TYR A 152 -31.47 9.00 12.28
N LYS A 153 -31.16 8.52 13.49
CA LYS A 153 -29.86 7.94 13.82
C LYS A 153 -29.75 6.55 13.20
N ARG A 154 -28.69 6.34 12.43
CA ARG A 154 -28.22 5.01 12.02
C ARG A 154 -27.02 4.64 12.89
N TYR A 155 -27.06 3.45 13.48
CA TYR A 155 -25.97 2.90 14.27
C TYR A 155 -25.12 1.95 13.43
N ASP A 156 -23.81 2.00 13.61
CA ASP A 156 -22.91 0.94 13.17
C ASP A 156 -22.41 0.15 14.37
N GLU A 157 -22.87 -1.09 14.49
CA GLU A 157 -22.46 -2.01 15.55
C GLU A 157 -21.02 -2.54 15.39
N SER A 158 -20.36 -2.18 14.30
CA SER A 158 -19.02 -2.67 13.95
C SER A 158 -17.90 -1.69 14.34
N TYR A 159 -18.23 -0.44 14.66
CA TYR A 159 -17.23 0.61 14.92
C TYR A 159 -17.74 1.69 15.88
N VAL A 160 -16.85 2.60 16.30
CA VAL A 160 -17.12 3.58 17.37
C VAL A 160 -17.28 5.01 16.85
N ASP A 161 -18.00 5.85 17.61
CA ASP A 161 -18.11 7.29 17.33
C ASP A 161 -16.82 8.02 17.71
N THR A 162 -15.91 8.17 16.74
CA THR A 162 -14.63 8.90 16.88
C THR A 162 -14.80 10.41 17.03
N LEU A 163 -16.01 10.95 16.90
CA LEU A 163 -16.30 12.36 17.13
C LEU A 163 -16.56 12.65 18.62
N ASP A 164 -16.82 11.64 19.45
CA ASP A 164 -16.95 11.79 20.91
C ASP A 164 -15.64 11.42 21.62
N GLY A 165 -14.97 12.45 22.14
CA GLY A 165 -13.67 12.30 22.78
C GLY A 165 -13.67 11.43 24.04
N SER A 166 -14.83 11.21 24.68
CA SER A 166 -14.93 10.32 25.84
C SER A 166 -14.81 8.84 25.45
N ILE A 167 -15.14 8.49 24.21
CA ILE A 167 -15.00 7.12 23.70
C ILE A 167 -13.51 6.83 23.41
N THR A 168 -12.80 7.79 22.80
CA THR A 168 -11.35 7.69 22.60
C THR A 168 -10.57 7.59 23.92
N GLU A 169 -11.03 8.24 24.98
CA GLU A 169 -10.44 8.08 26.33
C GLU A 169 -10.56 6.62 26.82
N LYS A 170 -11.73 5.99 26.65
CA LYS A 170 -11.90 4.56 26.98
C LYS A 170 -11.02 3.67 26.11
N PHE A 171 -10.85 4.00 24.82
CA PHE A 171 -9.94 3.27 23.93
C PHE A 171 -8.50 3.30 24.47
N LEU A 172 -7.99 4.49 24.83
CA LEU A 172 -6.65 4.66 25.40
C LEU A 172 -6.46 3.91 26.72
N GLU A 173 -7.49 3.85 27.57
CA GLU A 173 -7.47 3.07 28.81
C GLU A 173 -7.38 1.56 28.56
N LEU A 174 -8.07 1.05 27.56
CA LEU A 174 -8.12 -0.37 27.23
C LEU A 174 -6.89 -0.85 26.46
N THR A 175 -6.25 0.01 25.68
CA THR A 175 -5.11 -0.37 24.83
C THR A 175 -3.80 0.22 25.36
N HIS A 176 -3.58 1.51 25.12
CA HIS A 176 -2.32 2.20 25.34
C HIS A 176 -1.83 2.13 26.79
N ALA A 177 -2.75 2.30 27.75
CA ALA A 177 -2.44 2.22 29.17
C ALA A 177 -2.02 0.80 29.61
N GLU A 178 -2.62 -0.26 29.04
CA GLU A 178 -2.22 -1.63 29.35
C GLU A 178 -0.85 -1.98 28.75
N TYR A 179 -0.53 -1.49 27.54
CA TYR A 179 0.83 -1.61 26.99
C TYR A 179 1.87 -0.93 27.89
N LYS A 180 1.64 0.32 28.30
CA LYS A 180 2.55 1.04 29.20
C LYS A 180 2.77 0.30 30.53
N LYS A 181 1.71 -0.34 31.04
CA LYS A 181 1.73 -1.08 32.31
C LYS A 181 2.49 -2.42 32.20
N ARG A 182 2.40 -3.10 31.05
CA ARG A 182 2.87 -4.48 30.89
C ARG A 182 4.21 -4.62 30.17
N VAL A 183 4.62 -3.61 29.40
CA VAL A 183 5.97 -3.56 28.81
C VAL A 183 6.98 -3.08 29.87
N PRO A 184 8.16 -3.72 30.01
CA PRO A 184 9.20 -3.28 30.94
C PRO A 184 9.60 -1.81 30.73
N ALA A 185 9.67 -1.06 31.83
CA ALA A 185 9.88 0.40 31.79
C ALA A 185 11.22 0.83 31.18
N ASP A 186 12.25 -0.02 31.23
CA ASP A 186 13.56 0.21 30.61
C ASP A 186 13.56 0.04 29.08
N ARG A 187 12.49 -0.56 28.53
CA ARG A 187 12.30 -0.83 27.10
C ARG A 187 11.19 0.02 26.48
N TRP A 188 10.50 0.83 27.28
CA TRP A 188 9.37 1.65 26.86
C TRP A 188 9.79 3.08 26.44
N GLY A 189 9.22 3.56 25.34
CA GLY A 189 9.20 4.97 24.96
C GLY A 189 10.26 5.37 23.93
N LYS A 190 10.25 6.66 23.57
CA LYS A 190 11.06 7.22 22.47
C LYS A 190 12.54 6.82 22.59
N GLY A 191 13.07 6.18 21.54
CA GLY A 191 14.46 5.72 21.49
C GLY A 191 14.76 4.43 22.26
N ARG A 192 13.73 3.68 22.67
CA ARG A 192 13.82 2.33 23.25
C ARG A 192 13.28 1.28 22.28
N ALA A 193 13.44 -0.01 22.63
CA ALA A 193 12.93 -1.12 21.82
C ALA A 193 11.42 -1.06 21.53
N MET A 194 10.59 -0.54 22.45
CA MET A 194 9.16 -0.28 22.22
C MET A 194 8.91 1.23 22.14
N PRO A 195 9.10 1.87 20.97
CA PRO A 195 9.08 3.33 20.88
C PRO A 195 7.69 3.94 20.99
N GLY A 196 6.64 3.23 20.57
CA GLY A 196 5.29 3.78 20.52
C GLY A 196 4.29 2.93 19.73
N PHE A 197 3.31 3.61 19.16
CA PHE A 197 2.12 3.02 18.54
C PHE A 197 1.98 3.42 17.08
N PHE A 198 1.41 2.49 16.31
CA PHE A 198 0.82 2.71 14.99
C PHE A 198 -0.70 2.75 15.15
N THR A 199 -1.32 3.84 14.68
CA THR A 199 -2.77 4.03 14.61
C THR A 199 -3.20 3.98 13.15
N ASP A 200 -4.11 3.06 12.81
CA ASP A 200 -4.42 2.69 11.44
C ASP A 200 -5.84 3.12 11.02
N GLU A 201 -5.93 3.89 9.95
CA GLU A 201 -7.17 4.30 9.27
C GLU A 201 -8.34 4.79 10.17
N PRO A 202 -8.12 5.55 11.27
CA PRO A 202 -9.24 6.03 12.07
C PRO A 202 -10.14 6.95 11.23
N GLN A 203 -11.45 6.86 11.47
CA GLN A 203 -12.45 7.54 10.64
C GLN A 203 -13.70 7.90 11.42
N TYR A 204 -14.46 8.89 10.96
CA TYR A 204 -15.89 8.96 11.31
C TYR A 204 -16.68 8.01 10.39
N TYR A 205 -17.97 7.81 10.67
CA TYR A 205 -18.77 6.88 9.87
C TYR A 205 -18.76 7.21 8.38
N ARG A 206 -18.08 6.38 7.58
CA ARG A 206 -17.78 6.72 6.17
C ARG A 206 -18.92 6.44 5.20
N TRP A 207 -19.86 5.55 5.53
CA TRP A 207 -20.94 5.13 4.63
C TRP A 207 -22.22 5.98 4.74
N GLY A 208 -22.16 7.12 5.43
CA GLY A 208 -23.29 8.06 5.61
C GLY A 208 -22.82 9.45 6.04
N ASN A 209 -23.75 10.40 6.18
CA ASN A 209 -23.45 11.70 6.77
C ASN A 209 -23.20 11.50 8.27
N PRO A 210 -22.00 11.82 8.80
CA PRO A 210 -21.61 11.46 10.16
C PRO A 210 -22.45 12.21 11.20
N TRP A 211 -22.81 11.53 12.28
CA TRP A 211 -23.50 12.13 13.41
C TRP A 211 -22.75 11.82 14.69
N SER A 212 -22.91 12.68 15.69
CA SER A 212 -22.52 12.38 17.08
C SER A 212 -23.56 12.97 18.02
N ASN A 213 -23.76 12.35 19.17
CA ASN A 213 -24.65 12.89 20.20
C ASN A 213 -24.12 14.21 20.79
N THR A 214 -22.82 14.50 20.63
CA THR A 214 -22.20 15.76 21.05
C THR A 214 -22.36 16.88 20.01
N LEU A 215 -22.65 16.52 18.76
CA LEU A 215 -22.63 17.44 17.60
C LEU A 215 -23.58 18.64 17.74
N PRO A 216 -24.85 18.51 18.21
CA PRO A 216 -25.75 19.66 18.29
C PRO A 216 -25.22 20.78 19.20
N ALA A 217 -24.69 20.42 20.37
CA ALA A 217 -24.17 21.38 21.34
C ALA A 217 -22.88 22.04 20.83
N GLU A 218 -21.97 21.25 20.24
CA GLU A 218 -20.74 21.78 19.66
C GLU A 218 -20.99 22.65 18.42
N PHE A 219 -22.03 22.34 17.63
CA PHE A 219 -22.42 23.14 16.46
C PHE A 219 -22.98 24.49 16.85
N GLU A 220 -23.93 24.54 17.78
CA GLU A 220 -24.50 25.81 18.25
C GLU A 220 -23.42 26.72 18.85
N LYS A 221 -22.50 26.15 19.62
CA LYS A 221 -21.34 26.84 20.19
C LYS A 221 -20.38 27.38 19.12
N ALA A 222 -20.14 26.61 18.06
CA ALA A 222 -19.18 26.98 17.01
C ALA A 222 -19.75 27.99 16.00
N CYS A 223 -21.00 27.79 15.59
CA CYS A 223 -21.61 28.47 14.45
C CYS A 223 -22.60 29.56 14.88
N GLY A 224 -23.06 29.56 16.13
CA GLY A 224 -23.98 30.57 16.68
C GLY A 224 -25.44 30.40 16.26
N TYR A 225 -25.81 29.26 15.68
CA TYR A 225 -27.20 28.90 15.35
C TYR A 225 -27.42 27.39 15.51
N SER A 226 -28.68 26.98 15.57
CA SER A 226 -29.05 25.57 15.80
C SER A 226 -28.79 24.73 14.56
N ILE A 227 -28.13 23.58 14.73
CA ILE A 227 -27.88 22.62 13.64
C ILE A 227 -29.19 22.18 12.96
N TYR A 228 -30.28 22.09 13.73
CA TYR A 228 -31.57 21.64 13.26
C TYR A 228 -32.22 22.60 12.28
N ASP A 229 -31.82 23.87 12.25
CA ASP A 229 -32.48 24.89 11.43
C ASP A 229 -32.28 24.61 9.93
N LYS A 230 -31.15 23.98 9.57
CA LYS A 230 -30.75 23.76 8.17
C LYS A 230 -30.15 22.38 7.88
N LEU A 231 -30.24 21.42 8.81
CA LEU A 231 -29.69 20.06 8.66
C LEU A 231 -30.02 19.35 7.32
N PRO A 232 -31.20 19.52 6.70
CA PRO A 232 -31.47 18.92 5.38
C PRO A 232 -30.47 19.33 4.28
N ALA A 233 -29.71 20.41 4.48
CA ALA A 233 -28.68 20.85 3.54
C ALA A 233 -27.63 19.78 3.25
N VAL A 234 -27.33 18.85 4.18
CA VAL A 234 -26.38 17.75 3.91
C VAL A 234 -26.85 16.78 2.81
N PHE A 235 -28.13 16.86 2.42
CA PHE A 235 -28.73 16.06 1.34
C PHE A 235 -29.25 16.92 0.17
N TYR A 236 -29.80 18.11 0.46
CA TYR A 236 -30.56 18.91 -0.50
C TYR A 236 -29.96 20.30 -0.72
N ASP A 237 -30.11 20.84 -1.93
CA ASP A 237 -29.73 22.22 -2.25
C ASP A 237 -30.91 23.17 -2.02
N PHE A 238 -30.66 24.27 -1.31
CA PHE A 238 -31.56 25.40 -1.10
C PHE A 238 -30.74 26.62 -0.66
N ASP A 239 -31.39 27.78 -0.52
CA ASP A 239 -30.70 29.01 -0.12
C ASP A 239 -30.02 28.86 1.26
N GLY A 240 -28.73 29.17 1.32
CA GLY A 240 -27.89 28.97 2.51
C GLY A 240 -27.43 27.53 2.79
N ALA A 241 -27.73 26.56 1.91
CA ALA A 241 -27.25 25.18 2.07
C ALA A 241 -25.71 25.08 1.96
N ASP A 242 -25.08 25.84 1.08
CA ASP A 242 -23.62 25.83 0.90
C ASP A 242 -22.89 26.25 2.17
N LYS A 243 -23.33 27.35 2.80
CA LYS A 243 -22.81 27.80 4.10
C LYS A 243 -23.00 26.75 5.18
N PHE A 244 -24.19 26.16 5.26
CA PHE A 244 -24.47 25.14 6.27
C PHE A 244 -23.54 23.94 6.12
N ARG A 245 -23.33 23.45 4.89
CA ARG A 245 -22.40 22.33 4.67
C ARG A 245 -20.97 22.71 5.02
N TRP A 246 -20.55 23.93 4.68
CA TRP A 246 -19.25 24.44 5.08
C TRP A 246 -19.07 24.39 6.61
N ASP A 247 -20.02 24.94 7.37
CA ASP A 247 -20.03 24.91 8.84
C ASP A 247 -20.01 23.49 9.40
N TYR A 248 -20.88 22.63 8.85
CA TYR A 248 -21.06 21.26 9.29
C TYR A 248 -19.79 20.44 9.08
N TYR A 249 -19.23 20.40 7.87
CA TYR A 249 -18.04 19.58 7.59
C TYR A 249 -16.78 20.16 8.23
N TYR A 250 -16.64 21.48 8.31
CA TYR A 250 -15.55 22.11 9.06
C TYR A 250 -15.58 21.70 10.54
N LEU A 251 -16.78 21.65 11.15
CA LEU A 251 -16.93 21.18 12.53
C LEU A 251 -16.70 19.67 12.68
N ILE A 252 -17.22 18.85 11.77
CA ILE A 252 -16.98 17.39 11.79
C ILE A 252 -15.48 17.09 11.73
N HIS A 253 -14.77 17.72 10.78
CA HIS A 253 -13.31 17.61 10.65
C HIS A 253 -12.62 18.03 11.95
N ARG A 254 -13.00 19.19 12.53
CA ARG A 254 -12.47 19.67 13.80
C ARG A 254 -12.69 18.69 14.95
N LEU A 255 -13.89 18.12 15.07
CA LEU A 255 -14.22 17.19 16.14
C LEU A 255 -13.40 15.91 15.99
N PHE A 256 -13.34 15.33 14.80
CA PHE A 256 -12.51 14.15 14.52
C PHE A 256 -11.04 14.38 14.91
N ILE A 257 -10.43 15.46 14.42
CA ILE A 257 -9.02 15.77 14.72
C ILE A 257 -8.78 15.94 16.22
N ASN A 258 -9.61 16.71 16.91
CA ASN A 258 -9.41 17.02 18.32
C ASN A 258 -9.78 15.88 19.26
N ASN A 259 -10.80 15.08 18.91
CA ASN A 259 -11.36 14.06 19.78
C ASN A 259 -10.78 12.67 19.52
N PHE A 260 -10.17 12.43 18.35
CA PHE A 260 -9.46 11.18 18.08
C PHE A 260 -7.94 11.39 18.07
N ILE A 261 -7.36 11.78 16.94
CA ILE A 261 -5.90 11.68 16.72
C ILE A 261 -5.11 12.59 17.67
N LYS A 262 -5.59 13.80 17.94
CA LYS A 262 -4.94 14.69 18.90
C LYS A 262 -4.93 14.10 20.30
N LYS A 263 -6.01 13.44 20.74
CA LYS A 263 -6.05 12.81 22.08
C LYS A 263 -5.06 11.65 22.17
N VAL A 264 -4.98 10.81 21.14
CA VAL A 264 -3.99 9.73 21.07
C VAL A 264 -2.58 10.29 21.11
N TYR A 265 -2.30 11.33 20.31
CA TYR A 265 -1.02 12.02 20.29
C TYR A 265 -0.64 12.64 21.65
N ASP A 266 -1.55 13.39 22.26
CA ASP A 266 -1.34 14.03 23.56
C ASP A 266 -1.06 12.97 24.65
N TRP A 267 -1.78 11.84 24.61
CA TRP A 267 -1.52 10.72 25.52
C TRP A 267 -0.12 10.14 25.29
N CYS A 268 0.26 9.88 24.04
CA CYS A 268 1.58 9.36 23.70
C CYS A 268 2.71 10.29 24.18
N GLU A 269 2.61 11.60 23.89
CA GLU A 269 3.58 12.59 24.36
C GLU A 269 3.66 12.64 25.90
N ALA A 270 2.51 12.66 26.59
CA ALA A 270 2.47 12.68 28.05
C ALA A 270 3.06 11.41 28.70
N ASN A 271 3.11 10.30 27.96
CA ASN A 271 3.60 9.01 28.41
C ASN A 271 4.96 8.61 27.81
N GLY A 272 5.63 9.53 27.10
CA GLY A 272 6.95 9.32 26.53
C GLY A 272 6.99 8.34 25.36
N ALA A 273 5.87 8.12 24.68
CA ALA A 273 5.75 7.26 23.50
C ALA A 273 5.73 8.09 22.21
N CYS A 274 6.14 7.47 21.11
CA CYS A 274 5.91 7.97 19.75
C CYS A 274 4.51 7.58 19.26
N LEU A 275 4.01 8.34 18.28
CA LEU A 275 2.83 7.98 17.49
C LEU A 275 3.18 8.05 16.01
N THR A 276 2.75 7.06 15.25
CA THR A 276 2.80 7.00 13.78
C THR A 276 1.51 6.37 13.29
N GLY A 277 1.28 6.38 11.99
CA GLY A 277 0.07 5.84 11.41
C GLY A 277 -0.22 6.51 10.07
N HIS A 278 -1.48 6.45 9.67
CA HIS A 278 -2.03 7.29 8.61
C HIS A 278 -3.55 7.36 8.76
N ALA A 279 -4.14 8.29 8.01
CA ALA A 279 -5.58 8.34 7.86
C ALA A 279 -6.04 7.48 6.67
N VAL A 280 -7.36 7.36 6.50
CA VAL A 280 -7.97 6.59 5.41
C VAL A 280 -8.34 7.50 4.22
N GLU A 281 -8.28 6.96 3.00
CA GLU A 281 -8.77 7.60 1.75
C GLU A 281 -8.11 8.95 1.39
N GLU A 282 -6.78 9.01 1.49
CA GLU A 282 -5.99 10.27 1.43
C GLU A 282 -5.76 10.83 0.01
N THR A 283 -6.09 10.05 -1.02
CA THR A 283 -5.68 10.29 -2.42
C THR A 283 -6.58 11.23 -3.22
N SER A 284 -7.75 11.61 -2.68
CA SER A 284 -8.76 12.39 -3.39
C SER A 284 -9.56 13.29 -2.44
N LEU A 285 -10.21 14.34 -2.96
CA LEU A 285 -11.05 15.20 -2.13
C LEU A 285 -12.30 14.44 -1.67
N GLY A 286 -12.90 13.67 -2.57
CA GLY A 286 -14.07 12.84 -2.25
C GLY A 286 -13.79 11.76 -1.21
N GLY A 287 -12.62 11.12 -1.29
CA GLY A 287 -12.14 10.14 -0.31
C GLY A 287 -11.95 10.76 1.07
N GLN A 288 -11.19 11.86 1.16
CA GLN A 288 -10.98 12.56 2.43
C GLN A 288 -12.30 13.04 3.04
N MET A 289 -13.21 13.62 2.25
CA MET A 289 -14.55 14.02 2.70
C MET A 289 -15.40 12.84 3.20
N MET A 290 -15.16 11.64 2.69
CA MET A 290 -15.89 10.45 3.11
C MET A 290 -15.56 10.07 4.56
N CYS A 291 -14.33 10.31 5.03
CA CYS A 291 -13.82 9.66 6.25
C CYS A 291 -13.23 10.60 7.32
N ILE A 292 -12.62 11.72 6.94
CA ILE A 292 -11.83 12.58 7.86
C ILE A 292 -11.99 14.10 7.63
N GLY A 293 -12.49 14.53 6.47
CA GLY A 293 -12.72 15.93 6.14
C GLY A 293 -11.47 16.72 5.74
N GLY A 294 -10.30 16.10 5.63
CA GLY A 294 -9.04 16.74 5.28
C GLY A 294 -7.88 16.09 6.01
N VAL A 295 -6.87 15.63 5.27
CA VAL A 295 -5.81 14.80 5.89
C VAL A 295 -4.67 15.61 6.50
N MET A 296 -4.34 16.78 5.95
CA MET A 296 -3.12 17.51 6.35
C MET A 296 -3.04 17.85 7.86
N PRO A 297 -4.13 18.25 8.55
CA PRO A 297 -4.10 18.46 10.00
C PRO A 297 -3.88 17.18 10.83
N PHE A 298 -4.14 15.99 10.28
CA PHE A 298 -3.89 14.71 10.94
C PHE A 298 -2.39 14.52 11.20
N TYR A 299 -1.57 14.76 10.16
CA TYR A 299 -0.11 14.62 10.21
C TYR A 299 0.58 15.53 11.25
N GLU A 300 -0.08 16.60 11.72
CA GLU A 300 0.43 17.44 12.81
C GLU A 300 0.60 16.62 14.09
N TYR A 301 -0.35 15.72 14.34
CA TYR A 301 -0.50 14.91 15.54
C TYR A 301 0.13 13.52 15.41
N GLU A 302 1.27 13.44 14.73
CA GLU A 302 2.07 12.23 14.65
C GLU A 302 3.54 12.56 14.90
N THR A 303 4.27 11.68 15.58
CA THR A 303 5.74 11.81 15.74
C THR A 303 6.43 11.52 14.41
N ILE A 304 6.00 10.46 13.72
CA ILE A 304 6.39 10.11 12.36
C ILE A 304 5.08 10.08 11.56
N PRO A 305 4.77 11.11 10.77
CA PRO A 305 3.54 11.09 10.01
C PRO A 305 3.66 10.11 8.84
N GLY A 306 2.55 9.45 8.48
CA GLY A 306 2.51 8.47 7.41
C GLY A 306 1.33 8.65 6.46
N VAL A 307 1.39 7.95 5.33
CA VAL A 307 0.32 7.80 4.34
C VAL A 307 0.17 6.33 3.94
N ASP A 308 -0.94 6.02 3.27
CA ASP A 308 -1.15 4.74 2.60
C ASP A 308 -1.07 4.84 1.06
N TYR A 309 -0.29 3.94 0.44
CA TYR A 309 -0.12 3.81 -1.01
C TYR A 309 0.11 2.34 -1.45
N LEU A 310 -0.98 1.57 -1.55
CA LEU A 310 -0.93 0.10 -1.68
C LEU A 310 -0.72 -0.47 -3.10
N GLY A 311 -1.30 0.17 -4.10
CA GLY A 311 -1.55 -0.45 -5.41
C GLY A 311 -0.32 -0.59 -6.31
N ARG A 312 -0.38 -1.52 -7.27
CA ARG A 312 0.69 -1.71 -8.28
C ARG A 312 0.82 -0.56 -9.27
N GLY A 313 -0.25 0.23 -9.44
CA GLY A 313 -0.30 1.35 -10.37
C GLY A 313 0.22 2.64 -9.76
N ILE A 314 0.91 3.46 -10.58
CA ILE A 314 1.31 4.81 -10.18
C ILE A 314 0.10 5.76 -10.34
N GLN A 315 -0.49 6.11 -9.22
CA GLN A 315 -1.54 7.12 -9.06
C GLN A 315 -0.97 8.54 -9.08
N ASP A 316 -1.84 9.54 -8.91
CA ASP A 316 -1.46 10.95 -8.83
C ASP A 316 -0.66 11.29 -7.58
N ASP A 317 0.12 12.38 -7.66
CA ASP A 317 1.11 12.74 -6.65
C ASP A 317 0.50 13.42 -5.40
N ILE A 318 -0.72 13.08 -5.00
CA ILE A 318 -1.50 13.86 -4.02
C ILE A 318 -1.21 13.48 -2.57
N SER A 319 -1.38 12.22 -2.18
CA SER A 319 -1.30 11.78 -0.78
C SER A 319 0.07 12.08 -0.18
N PHE A 320 1.12 11.51 -0.77
CA PHE A 320 2.49 11.68 -0.29
C PHE A 320 3.00 13.13 -0.44
N LYS A 321 2.47 13.94 -1.37
CA LYS A 321 2.87 15.36 -1.47
C LYS A 321 2.20 16.23 -0.42
N GLN A 322 0.96 15.93 -0.03
CA GLN A 322 0.33 16.56 1.15
C GLN A 322 1.16 16.25 2.40
N LEU A 323 1.50 14.98 2.61
CA LEU A 323 2.34 14.52 3.72
C LEU A 323 3.72 15.22 3.73
N GLY A 324 4.44 15.21 2.60
CA GLY A 324 5.74 15.86 2.47
C GLY A 324 5.69 17.37 2.73
N SER A 325 4.61 18.03 2.29
CA SER A 325 4.37 19.47 2.55
C SER A 325 4.24 19.75 4.05
N VAL A 326 3.41 18.97 4.75
CA VAL A 326 3.22 19.13 6.21
C VAL A 326 4.50 18.78 6.97
N ALA A 327 5.17 17.69 6.59
CA ALA A 327 6.44 17.30 7.21
C ALA A 327 7.50 18.41 7.08
N ALA A 328 7.63 19.03 5.92
CA ALA A 328 8.54 20.15 5.70
C ALA A 328 8.14 21.39 6.54
N GLN A 329 6.85 21.75 6.54
CA GLN A 329 6.32 22.89 7.30
C GLN A 329 6.49 22.71 8.82
N LEU A 330 6.36 21.48 9.33
CA LEU A 330 6.50 21.19 10.77
C LEU A 330 7.93 20.78 11.17
N GLY A 331 8.82 20.55 10.20
CA GLY A 331 10.19 20.09 10.45
C GLY A 331 10.30 18.62 10.88
N LYS A 332 9.31 17.78 10.53
CA LYS A 332 9.33 16.33 10.78
C LYS A 332 10.45 15.70 9.92
N LYS A 333 11.23 14.80 10.51
CA LYS A 333 12.43 14.24 9.87
C LYS A 333 12.20 12.91 9.18
N LYS A 334 11.40 12.04 9.80
CA LYS A 334 10.95 10.77 9.21
C LYS A 334 9.52 10.93 8.75
N VAL A 335 9.23 10.36 7.58
CA VAL A 335 7.94 10.40 6.91
C VAL A 335 7.71 9.02 6.34
N LEU A 336 6.71 8.32 6.87
CA LEU A 336 6.43 6.91 6.57
C LEU A 336 5.45 6.79 5.39
N SER A 337 5.47 5.65 4.70
CA SER A 337 4.31 5.22 3.92
C SER A 337 4.15 3.71 4.06
N GLU A 338 2.91 3.28 4.33
CA GLU A 338 2.47 1.93 4.02
C GLU A 338 2.43 1.76 2.51
N MET A 339 3.00 0.66 2.01
CA MET A 339 2.99 0.37 0.58
C MET A 339 3.00 -1.13 0.29
N PHE A 340 2.53 -1.46 -0.92
CA PHE A 340 2.63 -2.75 -1.63
C PHE A 340 1.55 -3.82 -1.40
N ALA A 341 0.60 -3.65 -0.48
CA ALA A 341 -0.43 -4.67 -0.19
C ALA A 341 -1.13 -5.20 -1.45
N CYS A 342 -1.66 -4.30 -2.29
CA CYS A 342 -2.54 -4.70 -3.39
C CYS A 342 -1.80 -5.13 -4.66
N CYS A 343 -0.47 -5.35 -4.60
CA CYS A 343 0.37 -5.49 -5.80
C CYS A 343 0.31 -6.87 -6.49
N GLY A 344 -0.02 -7.92 -5.74
CA GLY A 344 -0.04 -9.30 -6.17
C GLY A 344 1.33 -9.97 -6.17
N TRP A 345 1.33 -11.31 -6.10
CA TRP A 345 2.54 -12.13 -6.09
C TRP A 345 3.48 -11.86 -7.28
N ASP A 346 2.96 -11.52 -8.46
CA ASP A 346 3.78 -11.33 -9.68
C ASP A 346 4.69 -10.10 -9.63
N VAL A 347 4.35 -9.07 -8.84
CA VAL A 347 5.03 -7.77 -8.88
C VAL A 347 6.56 -7.89 -8.84
N SER A 348 7.27 -7.17 -9.73
CA SER A 348 8.72 -7.22 -9.79
C SER A 348 9.36 -6.15 -8.87
N PRO A 349 10.58 -6.36 -8.36
CA PRO A 349 11.33 -5.35 -7.61
C PRO A 349 11.45 -4.00 -8.33
N THR A 350 11.60 -3.98 -9.66
CA THR A 350 11.57 -2.72 -10.44
C THR A 350 10.22 -2.00 -10.39
N GLU A 351 9.09 -2.73 -10.35
CA GLU A 351 7.76 -2.14 -10.19
C GLU A 351 7.59 -1.59 -8.77
N LEU A 352 7.99 -2.35 -7.75
CA LEU A 352 8.02 -1.89 -6.36
C LEU A 352 8.91 -0.65 -6.19
N LYS A 353 10.06 -0.61 -6.89
CA LYS A 353 10.96 0.54 -6.88
C LYS A 353 10.23 1.80 -7.37
N ARG A 354 9.53 1.76 -8.50
CA ARG A 354 8.76 2.91 -9.00
C ARG A 354 7.70 3.40 -8.03
N ILE A 355 6.98 2.45 -7.41
CA ILE A 355 5.91 2.74 -6.45
C ILE A 355 6.50 3.46 -5.23
N ALA A 356 7.65 3.05 -4.72
CA ALA A 356 8.30 3.74 -3.61
C ALA A 356 8.90 5.09 -4.05
N GLU A 357 9.62 5.13 -5.15
CA GLU A 357 10.36 6.31 -5.59
C GLU A 357 9.49 7.52 -5.93
N VAL A 358 8.29 7.30 -6.49
CA VAL A 358 7.34 8.40 -6.72
C VAL A 358 6.97 9.10 -5.41
N GLN A 359 6.83 8.31 -4.34
CA GLN A 359 6.49 8.82 -3.01
C GLN A 359 7.69 9.51 -2.36
N TYR A 360 8.90 8.95 -2.53
CA TYR A 360 10.14 9.56 -2.04
C TYR A 360 10.39 10.92 -2.71
N ALA A 361 10.07 11.05 -4.00
CA ALA A 361 10.14 12.32 -4.71
C ALA A 361 9.15 13.38 -4.18
N GLY A 362 8.07 12.98 -3.49
CA GLY A 362 7.12 13.91 -2.90
C GLY A 362 7.23 14.09 -1.38
N GLY A 363 8.20 13.43 -0.72
CA GLY A 363 8.59 13.73 0.66
C GLY A 363 8.67 12.53 1.61
N VAL A 364 8.24 11.34 1.19
CA VAL A 364 8.41 10.10 1.96
C VAL A 364 9.91 9.75 2.07
N ASN A 365 10.32 9.19 3.20
CA ASN A 365 11.71 8.73 3.37
C ASN A 365 11.86 7.49 4.26
N LEU A 366 10.75 6.88 4.68
CA LEU A 366 10.72 5.67 5.48
C LEU A 366 9.64 4.73 4.93
N MET A 367 9.98 3.46 4.76
CA MET A 367 9.10 2.47 4.15
C MET A 367 8.45 1.57 5.21
N CYS A 368 7.13 1.42 5.12
CA CYS A 368 6.37 0.34 5.75
C CYS A 368 5.89 -0.63 4.66
N GLN A 369 6.50 -1.81 4.60
CA GLN A 369 6.12 -2.84 3.64
C GLN A 369 4.90 -3.60 4.15
N HIS A 370 3.86 -3.67 3.32
CA HIS A 370 2.72 -4.56 3.51
C HIS A 370 2.89 -5.80 2.63
N LEU A 371 3.20 -6.99 3.17
CA LEU A 371 3.36 -7.32 4.59
C LEU A 371 4.40 -8.42 4.83
N TYR A 372 4.81 -8.60 6.09
CA TYR A 372 5.54 -9.77 6.58
C TYR A 372 4.55 -10.67 7.37
N PRO A 373 4.24 -11.90 6.92
CA PRO A 373 3.28 -12.75 7.61
C PRO A 373 3.95 -13.57 8.72
N TYR A 374 3.24 -13.79 9.83
CA TYR A 374 3.63 -14.83 10.80
C TYR A 374 3.42 -16.24 10.21
N SER A 375 2.26 -16.47 9.57
CA SER A 375 1.98 -17.67 8.78
C SER A 375 1.13 -17.35 7.55
N GLU A 376 1.22 -18.21 6.54
CA GLU A 376 0.42 -18.25 5.30
C GLU A 376 -0.78 -19.20 5.36
N ARG A 377 -1.00 -19.86 6.50
CA ARG A 377 -2.10 -20.82 6.69
C ARG A 377 -3.48 -20.25 6.35
N GLY A 378 -4.28 -21.02 5.64
CA GLY A 378 -5.69 -20.74 5.39
C GLY A 378 -5.90 -19.43 4.63
N GLN A 379 -6.70 -18.53 5.17
CA GLN A 379 -6.96 -17.21 4.59
C GLN A 379 -5.74 -16.30 4.47
N ARG A 380 -4.68 -16.56 5.25
CA ARG A 380 -3.52 -15.67 5.39
C ARG A 380 -2.74 -15.50 4.09
N LYS A 381 -2.55 -16.57 3.29
CA LYS A 381 -1.90 -16.50 1.96
C LYS A 381 -2.60 -15.67 0.88
N ARG A 382 -3.81 -15.20 1.15
CA ARG A 382 -4.62 -14.38 0.23
C ARG A 382 -4.70 -12.93 0.67
N ASP A 383 -4.09 -12.59 1.80
CA ASP A 383 -4.18 -11.32 2.48
C ASP A 383 -3.30 -10.24 1.83
N TYR A 384 -3.77 -9.70 0.70
CA TYR A 384 -3.09 -8.65 -0.07
C TYR A 384 -1.59 -9.00 -0.33
N PRO A 385 -1.30 -10.06 -1.12
CA PRO A 385 0.07 -10.40 -1.49
C PRO A 385 0.67 -9.34 -2.41
N LEU A 386 1.99 -9.18 -2.55
CA LEU A 386 3.12 -10.05 -2.19
C LEU A 386 3.54 -9.93 -0.71
N HIS A 387 4.03 -11.03 -0.13
CA HIS A 387 4.58 -11.08 1.21
C HIS A 387 6.12 -11.10 1.23
N TYR A 388 6.75 -10.50 2.25
CA TYR A 388 8.20 -10.25 2.28
C TYR A 388 9.03 -11.20 3.17
N SER A 389 8.42 -12.28 3.65
CA SER A 389 9.09 -13.31 4.45
C SER A 389 9.66 -14.45 3.58
N GLU A 390 9.95 -15.61 4.17
CA GLU A 390 10.59 -16.76 3.51
C GLU A 390 9.75 -17.37 2.38
N HIS A 391 8.47 -17.03 2.33
CA HIS A 391 7.51 -17.37 1.28
C HIS A 391 7.82 -16.73 -0.08
N ASN A 392 8.66 -15.69 -0.11
CA ASN A 392 9.03 -14.99 -1.33
C ASN A 392 10.37 -15.51 -1.89
N PRO A 393 10.41 -16.08 -3.11
CA PRO A 393 11.63 -16.63 -3.69
C PRO A 393 12.79 -15.64 -3.87
N TRP A 394 12.50 -14.33 -3.93
CA TRP A 394 13.52 -13.29 -4.03
C TRP A 394 13.84 -12.60 -2.69
N GLN A 395 13.31 -13.08 -1.56
CA GLN A 395 13.65 -12.60 -0.21
C GLN A 395 15.17 -12.51 0.05
N PRO A 396 16.04 -13.42 -0.45
CA PRO A 396 17.49 -13.26 -0.28
C PRO A 396 18.07 -11.96 -0.87
N ARG A 397 17.34 -11.29 -1.76
CA ARG A 397 17.69 -9.98 -2.35
C ARG A 397 17.02 -8.81 -1.64
N MET A 398 16.19 -9.04 -0.63
CA MET A 398 15.51 -7.98 0.11
C MET A 398 16.50 -7.01 0.75
N LYS A 399 17.66 -7.50 1.21
CA LYS A 399 18.70 -6.63 1.77
C LYS A 399 19.26 -5.63 0.76
N GLU A 400 19.41 -6.03 -0.49
CA GLU A 400 19.85 -5.13 -1.57
C GLU A 400 18.76 -4.08 -1.85
N PHE A 401 17.51 -4.52 -1.91
CA PHE A 401 16.34 -3.65 -2.06
C PHE A 401 16.22 -2.62 -0.91
N ASP A 402 16.26 -3.07 0.33
CA ASP A 402 16.11 -2.21 1.51
C ASP A 402 17.29 -1.26 1.66
N ASN A 403 18.53 -1.72 1.47
CA ASN A 403 19.71 -0.84 1.56
C ASN A 403 19.62 0.35 0.61
N TYR A 404 19.14 0.14 -0.62
CA TYR A 404 18.90 1.22 -1.56
C TYR A 404 17.96 2.29 -0.97
N PHE A 405 16.80 1.87 -0.43
CA PHE A 405 15.81 2.80 0.14
C PHE A 405 16.25 3.41 1.47
N ASN A 406 17.03 2.71 2.28
CA ASN A 406 17.63 3.23 3.52
C ASN A 406 18.57 4.40 3.20
N ASN A 407 19.43 4.20 2.19
CA ASN A 407 20.36 5.22 1.72
C ASN A 407 19.59 6.40 1.09
N LEU A 408 18.59 6.12 0.24
CA LEU A 408 17.77 7.16 -0.37
C LEU A 408 17.00 7.98 0.69
N GLY A 409 16.41 7.32 1.68
CA GLY A 409 15.70 7.98 2.78
C GLY A 409 16.63 8.89 3.58
N ALA A 410 17.83 8.42 3.90
CA ALA A 410 18.87 9.24 4.54
C ALA A 410 19.28 10.44 3.68
N ILE A 411 19.51 10.24 2.38
CA ILE A 411 19.85 11.31 1.43
C ILE A 411 18.76 12.39 1.43
N LEU A 412 17.49 12.00 1.28
CA LEU A 412 16.36 12.92 1.17
C LEU A 412 15.96 13.57 2.50
N SER A 413 16.38 13.01 3.64
CA SER A 413 16.20 13.65 4.95
C SER A 413 17.08 14.88 5.17
N ARG A 414 18.14 15.06 4.35
CA ARG A 414 19.12 16.13 4.55
C ARG A 414 18.60 17.49 4.11
N GLY A 415 19.06 18.54 4.79
CA GLY A 415 18.71 19.91 4.43
C GLY A 415 17.21 20.20 4.53
N THR A 416 16.74 21.13 3.71
CA THR A 416 15.32 21.49 3.55
C THR A 416 14.88 21.31 2.10
N GLU A 417 13.63 20.94 1.86
CA GLU A 417 13.09 20.88 0.51
C GLU A 417 13.05 22.28 -0.13
N TYR A 418 13.45 22.36 -1.40
CA TYR A 418 13.27 23.56 -2.22
C TYR A 418 11.85 23.59 -2.76
N ALA A 419 11.02 24.50 -2.23
CA ALA A 419 9.65 24.74 -2.65
C ALA A 419 9.32 26.24 -2.58
N PRO A 420 9.59 27.03 -3.64
CA PRO A 420 9.34 28.47 -3.64
C PRO A 420 7.85 28.85 -3.77
N MET A 421 6.98 27.89 -4.10
CA MET A 421 5.55 28.12 -4.32
C MET A 421 4.69 27.40 -3.28
N LEU A 422 3.76 28.11 -2.66
CA LEU A 422 2.69 27.55 -1.85
C LEU A 422 1.45 27.38 -2.74
N VAL A 423 0.81 26.22 -2.72
CA VAL A 423 -0.47 25.99 -3.42
C VAL A 423 -1.54 25.76 -2.37
N ILE A 424 -2.59 26.57 -2.34
CA ILE A 424 -3.68 26.37 -1.37
C ILE A 424 -4.37 25.03 -1.65
N HIS A 425 -4.65 24.23 -0.62
CA HIS A 425 -5.34 22.95 -0.77
C HIS A 425 -6.87 23.17 -0.84
N PRO A 426 -7.60 22.62 -1.83
CA PRO A 426 -8.99 23.00 -2.09
C PRO A 426 -10.05 22.30 -1.21
N ILE A 427 -9.65 21.55 -0.18
CA ILE A 427 -10.57 20.72 0.63
C ILE A 427 -11.67 21.53 1.34
N HIS A 428 -11.38 22.72 1.86
CA HIS A 428 -12.41 23.59 2.47
C HIS A 428 -13.43 24.09 1.44
N GLY A 429 -13.04 24.22 0.17
CA GLY A 429 -13.96 24.46 -0.93
C GLY A 429 -14.93 23.29 -1.13
N ALA A 430 -14.45 22.05 -1.00
CA ALA A 430 -15.26 20.85 -1.16
C ALA A 430 -16.39 20.78 -0.10
N TYR A 431 -16.18 21.33 1.10
CA TYR A 431 -17.21 21.37 2.16
C TYR A 431 -18.51 22.03 1.70
N CYS A 432 -18.44 23.04 0.82
CA CYS A 432 -19.62 23.77 0.37
C CYS A 432 -20.60 22.90 -0.42
N LYS A 433 -20.12 21.87 -1.12
CA LYS A 433 -20.90 21.13 -2.11
C LYS A 433 -21.11 19.66 -1.78
N TYR A 434 -20.33 19.10 -0.86
CA TYR A 434 -20.36 17.67 -0.58
C TYR A 434 -21.71 17.20 0.00
N LYS A 435 -22.38 16.28 -0.70
CA LYS A 435 -23.66 15.65 -0.31
C LYS A 435 -23.52 14.13 -0.17
N LYS A 436 -22.36 13.66 0.31
CA LYS A 436 -22.01 12.24 0.43
C LYS A 436 -22.17 11.44 -0.89
N ASN A 437 -21.94 12.09 -2.03
CA ASN A 437 -21.82 11.45 -3.34
C ASN A 437 -20.69 12.09 -4.12
N THR A 438 -19.95 11.30 -4.89
CA THR A 438 -18.76 11.76 -5.64
C THR A 438 -19.12 12.75 -6.74
N ASP A 439 -20.32 12.66 -7.31
CA ASP A 439 -20.80 13.60 -8.33
C ASP A 439 -20.81 15.05 -7.85
N SER A 440 -21.10 15.28 -6.56
CA SER A 440 -21.14 16.62 -5.97
C SER A 440 -19.78 17.35 -5.96
N LEU A 441 -18.66 16.62 -6.10
CA LEU A 441 -17.31 17.17 -6.09
C LEU A 441 -16.57 17.02 -7.42
N ARG A 442 -17.21 16.45 -8.45
CA ARG A 442 -16.58 16.08 -9.72
C ARG A 442 -15.78 17.22 -10.36
N GLU A 443 -16.29 18.46 -10.30
CA GLU A 443 -15.61 19.62 -10.88
C GLU A 443 -14.34 20.00 -10.10
N ILE A 444 -14.46 20.25 -8.80
CA ILE A 444 -13.31 20.67 -7.96
C ILE A 444 -12.23 19.59 -7.93
N GLU A 445 -12.63 18.33 -7.84
CA GLU A 445 -11.72 17.19 -7.83
C GLU A 445 -11.03 16.98 -9.18
N GLY A 446 -11.77 17.06 -10.29
CA GLY A 446 -11.17 16.98 -11.62
C GLY A 446 -10.11 18.06 -11.88
N LYS A 447 -10.36 19.29 -11.42
CA LYS A 447 -9.41 20.40 -11.53
C LYS A 447 -8.23 20.25 -10.56
N PHE A 448 -8.44 19.69 -9.38
CA PHE A 448 -7.38 19.35 -8.43
C PHE A 448 -6.41 18.31 -9.00
N PHE A 449 -6.92 17.20 -9.57
CA PHE A 449 -6.08 16.21 -10.27
C PHE A 449 -5.34 16.82 -11.46
N ALA A 450 -6.00 17.66 -12.26
CA ALA A 450 -5.38 18.31 -13.41
C ALA A 450 -4.22 19.24 -12.98
N LEU A 451 -4.40 19.99 -11.89
CA LEU A 451 -3.35 20.84 -11.32
C LEU A 451 -2.18 20.00 -10.79
N SER A 452 -2.44 18.97 -9.99
CA SER A 452 -1.39 18.10 -9.45
C SER A 452 -0.53 17.49 -10.57
N ARG A 453 -1.17 16.92 -11.60
CA ARG A 453 -0.48 16.38 -12.78
C ARG A 453 0.33 17.44 -13.53
N LEU A 454 -0.23 18.63 -13.74
CA LEU A 454 0.45 19.74 -14.41
C LEU A 454 1.75 20.10 -13.69
N LEU A 455 1.72 20.21 -12.36
CA LEU A 455 2.88 20.57 -11.56
C LEU A 455 3.92 19.44 -11.53
N GLY A 456 3.49 18.19 -11.28
CA GLY A 456 4.37 17.01 -11.19
C GLY A 456 5.06 16.66 -12.51
N GLN A 457 4.32 16.64 -13.64
CA GLN A 457 4.88 16.33 -14.96
C GLN A 457 5.85 17.41 -15.49
N ASN A 458 5.84 18.59 -14.90
CA ASN A 458 6.71 19.71 -15.26
C ASN A 458 7.75 20.04 -14.19
N GLN A 459 7.91 19.16 -13.19
CA GLN A 459 8.90 19.29 -12.11
C GLN A 459 8.84 20.68 -11.42
N VAL A 460 7.62 21.20 -11.22
CA VAL A 460 7.40 22.45 -10.48
C VAL A 460 7.55 22.14 -8.99
N PRO A 461 8.48 22.81 -8.27
CA PRO A 461 8.63 22.62 -6.83
C PRO A 461 7.59 23.44 -6.05
N TYR A 462 6.80 22.78 -5.20
CA TYR A 462 5.75 23.42 -4.41
C TYR A 462 5.46 22.67 -3.11
N HIS A 463 4.75 23.33 -2.18
CA HIS A 463 4.08 22.67 -1.05
C HIS A 463 2.58 23.00 -1.07
N TRP A 464 1.74 22.09 -0.57
CA TRP A 464 0.35 22.36 -0.25
C TRP A 464 0.25 23.25 1.01
N GLY A 465 -0.71 24.16 1.01
CA GLY A 465 -1.10 25.00 2.14
C GLY A 465 -2.52 24.67 2.58
N ASP A 466 -2.62 23.99 3.72
CA ASP A 466 -3.90 23.69 4.37
C ASP A 466 -4.39 24.90 5.17
N GLU A 467 -5.62 25.34 4.94
CA GLU A 467 -6.14 26.59 5.50
C GLU A 467 -6.33 26.50 7.02
N TRP A 468 -6.70 25.32 7.56
CA TRP A 468 -6.80 25.08 8.99
C TRP A 468 -5.44 25.22 9.70
N MET A 469 -4.39 24.62 9.15
CA MET A 469 -3.04 24.75 9.69
C MET A 469 -2.50 26.17 9.53
N MET A 470 -2.72 26.80 8.37
CA MET A 470 -2.26 28.16 8.08
C MET A 470 -2.86 29.19 9.05
N GLN A 471 -4.05 28.96 9.60
CA GLN A 471 -4.61 29.80 10.65
C GLN A 471 -3.66 30.05 11.82
N ARG A 472 -2.89 29.01 12.21
CA ARG A 472 -1.94 29.08 13.33
C ARG A 472 -0.50 29.29 12.87
N LEU A 473 -0.13 28.70 11.73
CA LEU A 473 1.26 28.56 11.32
C LEU A 473 1.71 29.58 10.27
N ALA A 474 0.78 30.29 9.63
CA ALA A 474 1.11 31.17 8.52
C ALA A 474 1.23 32.65 8.91
N SER A 475 2.18 33.33 8.29
CA SER A 475 2.43 34.76 8.45
C SER A 475 3.02 35.37 7.18
N VAL A 476 2.92 36.69 7.02
CA VAL A 476 3.55 37.42 5.92
C VAL A 476 4.83 38.12 6.42
N GLU A 477 5.94 37.85 5.75
CA GLU A 477 7.26 38.39 6.06
C GLU A 477 7.83 39.13 4.83
N GLY A 478 7.58 40.45 4.77
CA GLY A 478 7.92 41.24 3.59
C GLY A 478 7.21 40.71 2.35
N LYS A 479 7.98 40.34 1.31
CA LYS A 479 7.50 39.79 0.02
C LYS A 479 7.31 38.27 0.04
N ARG A 480 7.36 37.63 1.21
CA ARG A 480 7.23 36.18 1.37
C ARG A 480 6.06 35.83 2.27
N ILE A 481 5.47 34.68 2.04
CA ILE A 481 4.55 34.04 2.99
C ILE A 481 5.29 32.89 3.66
N ARG A 482 5.18 32.79 4.99
CA ARG A 482 5.76 31.71 5.79
C ARG A 482 4.63 30.79 6.24
N VAL A 483 4.86 29.48 6.24
CA VAL A 483 3.98 28.48 6.87
C VAL A 483 4.87 27.53 7.65
N GLY A 484 4.79 27.57 8.99
CA GLY A 484 5.70 26.81 9.84
C GLY A 484 7.16 27.11 9.48
N ASN A 485 7.98 26.10 9.24
CA ASN A 485 9.40 26.24 8.92
C ASN A 485 9.70 26.59 7.45
N CYS A 486 8.69 26.69 6.59
CA CYS A 486 8.86 26.96 5.16
C CYS A 486 8.48 28.40 4.80
N SER A 487 9.15 28.96 3.79
CA SER A 487 8.88 30.30 3.26
C SER A 487 8.79 30.25 1.74
N TYR A 488 7.83 31.00 1.19
CA TYR A 488 7.43 30.92 -0.21
C TYR A 488 7.45 32.30 -0.86
N ASP A 489 7.93 32.35 -2.10
CA ASP A 489 8.00 33.55 -2.93
C ASP A 489 6.68 33.82 -3.70
N ALA A 490 5.87 32.78 -3.90
CA ALA A 490 4.59 32.87 -4.60
C ALA A 490 3.51 31.98 -3.98
N VAL A 491 2.24 32.37 -4.18
CA VAL A 491 1.07 31.56 -3.85
C VAL A 491 0.25 31.28 -5.10
N LEU A 492 -0.15 30.03 -5.30
CA LEU A 492 -1.12 29.60 -6.30
C LEU A 492 -2.44 29.24 -5.61
N VAL A 493 -3.51 29.95 -5.95
CA VAL A 493 -4.87 29.58 -5.56
C VAL A 493 -5.41 28.62 -6.64
N PRO A 494 -5.74 27.36 -6.31
CA PRO A 494 -6.31 26.42 -7.26
C PRO A 494 -7.74 26.84 -7.61
N PHE A 495 -8.42 26.06 -8.45
CA PHE A 495 -9.87 26.12 -8.44
C PHE A 495 -10.39 25.66 -7.07
N THR A 496 -11.12 26.53 -6.38
CA THR A 496 -11.84 26.21 -5.16
C THR A 496 -13.14 27.03 -5.09
N TYR A 497 -14.18 26.48 -4.48
CA TYR A 497 -15.42 27.20 -4.28
C TYR A 497 -15.27 28.30 -3.24
N SER A 498 -14.55 28.02 -2.15
CA SER A 498 -14.37 28.92 -1.00
C SER A 498 -12.90 29.05 -0.62
N LEU A 499 -12.55 30.21 -0.06
CA LEU A 499 -11.38 30.39 0.80
C LEU A 499 -11.83 30.63 2.23
N ASP A 500 -10.97 30.34 3.20
CA ASP A 500 -11.17 30.78 4.57
C ASP A 500 -10.88 32.28 4.68
N SER A 501 -11.63 32.99 5.53
CA SER A 501 -11.44 34.44 5.73
C SER A 501 -10.04 34.80 6.21
N HIS A 502 -9.42 33.97 7.05
CA HIS A 502 -8.04 34.16 7.49
C HIS A 502 -7.04 34.02 6.33
N THR A 503 -7.20 33.01 5.48
CA THR A 503 -6.37 32.83 4.28
C THR A 503 -6.54 34.03 3.34
N ALA A 504 -7.76 34.50 3.11
CA ALA A 504 -8.02 35.67 2.28
C ALA A 504 -7.28 36.92 2.79
N GLU A 505 -7.29 37.18 4.10
CA GLU A 505 -6.57 38.31 4.69
C GLU A 505 -5.04 38.15 4.59
N LEU A 506 -4.51 36.94 4.81
CA LEU A 506 -3.09 36.64 4.58
C LEU A 506 -2.67 36.91 3.13
N LEU A 507 -3.44 36.45 2.15
CA LEU A 507 -3.14 36.65 0.73
C LEU A 507 -3.22 38.12 0.34
N LYS A 508 -4.18 38.85 0.91
CA LYS A 508 -4.32 40.30 0.72
C LYS A 508 -3.09 41.04 1.26
N GLN A 509 -2.65 40.72 2.46
CA GLN A 509 -1.44 41.29 3.06
C GLN A 509 -0.19 40.95 2.23
N PHE A 510 -0.05 39.68 1.83
CA PHE A 510 1.08 39.20 1.02
C PHE A 510 1.17 39.93 -0.32
N LYS A 511 0.04 40.05 -1.03
CA LYS A 511 -0.04 40.80 -2.28
C LYS A 511 0.25 42.28 -2.09
N ALA A 512 -0.28 42.90 -1.03
CA ALA A 512 -0.02 44.32 -0.72
C ALA A 512 1.47 44.61 -0.46
N ASN A 513 2.21 43.64 0.09
CA ASN A 513 3.65 43.74 0.27
C ASN A 513 4.47 43.46 -1.02
N GLY A 514 3.81 43.15 -2.14
CA GLY A 514 4.45 42.84 -3.42
C GLY A 514 4.80 41.36 -3.62
N GLY A 515 4.18 40.46 -2.85
CA GLY A 515 4.21 39.02 -3.09
C GLY A 515 3.41 38.61 -4.34
N ALA A 516 3.79 37.51 -4.97
CA ALA A 516 3.15 37.03 -6.20
C ALA A 516 2.00 36.05 -5.89
N VAL A 517 0.77 36.42 -6.26
CA VAL A 517 -0.40 35.56 -6.16
C VAL A 517 -0.91 35.22 -7.56
N TYR A 518 -1.10 33.94 -7.84
CA TYR A 518 -1.58 33.40 -9.11
C TYR A 518 -2.91 32.67 -8.92
N LEU A 519 -3.75 32.69 -9.95
CA LEU A 519 -5.01 31.93 -10.00
C LEU A 519 -4.90 30.81 -11.02
N PHE A 520 -5.23 29.57 -10.64
CA PHE A 520 -5.31 28.48 -11.61
C PHE A 520 -6.56 28.61 -12.50
N ASP A 521 -7.72 28.82 -11.87
CA ASP A 521 -9.01 28.90 -12.57
C ASP A 521 -10.02 29.79 -11.83
N GLY A 522 -9.85 31.11 -11.98
CA GLY A 522 -10.79 32.12 -11.49
C GLY A 522 -10.64 32.47 -10.00
N VAL A 523 -11.39 33.51 -9.60
CA VAL A 523 -11.51 33.91 -8.19
C VAL A 523 -12.57 33.03 -7.52
N PRO A 524 -12.32 32.51 -6.31
CA PRO A 524 -13.31 31.75 -5.54
C PRO A 524 -14.62 32.53 -5.36
N ALA A 525 -15.75 31.84 -5.43
CA ALA A 525 -17.07 32.47 -5.35
C ALA A 525 -17.51 32.76 -3.89
N TYR A 526 -16.91 32.06 -2.93
CA TYR A 526 -17.27 32.10 -1.52
C TYR A 526 -16.06 32.41 -0.62
N VAL A 527 -16.35 32.93 0.58
CA VAL A 527 -15.43 32.98 1.71
C VAL A 527 -16.19 32.49 2.94
N ASP A 528 -15.64 31.47 3.61
CA ASP A 528 -16.29 30.70 4.69
C ASP A 528 -17.68 30.14 4.27
N GLY A 529 -17.82 29.71 3.01
CA GLY A 529 -19.09 29.22 2.46
C GLY A 529 -20.15 30.29 2.16
N GLU A 530 -19.88 31.57 2.43
CA GLU A 530 -20.76 32.72 2.10
C GLU A 530 -20.28 33.44 0.84
N PRO A 531 -21.16 34.02 0.00
CA PRO A 531 -20.76 34.75 -1.21
C PRO A 531 -19.65 35.77 -0.93
N GLU A 532 -18.63 35.84 -1.79
CA GLU A 532 -17.40 36.60 -1.49
C GLU A 532 -17.66 38.09 -1.18
N ASN A 533 -18.68 38.72 -1.79
CA ASN A 533 -19.17 40.07 -1.46
C ASN A 533 -18.06 41.15 -1.37
N GLY A 534 -17.12 41.13 -2.32
CA GLY A 534 -15.98 42.06 -2.38
C GLY A 534 -14.79 41.68 -1.47
N ARG A 535 -14.91 40.64 -0.64
CA ARG A 535 -13.81 40.17 0.23
C ARG A 535 -12.63 39.67 -0.58
N LEU A 536 -12.83 39.26 -1.83
CA LEU A 536 -11.79 38.76 -2.73
C LEU A 536 -11.49 39.71 -3.90
N ASP A 537 -11.90 40.98 -3.82
CA ASP A 537 -11.64 41.99 -4.87
C ASP A 537 -10.15 42.12 -5.21
N PHE A 538 -9.28 41.96 -4.22
CA PHE A 538 -7.83 42.02 -4.38
C PHE A 538 -7.26 40.88 -5.23
N LEU A 539 -8.02 39.83 -5.54
CA LEU A 539 -7.61 38.73 -6.43
C LEU A 539 -8.05 38.93 -7.88
N LYS A 540 -8.96 39.87 -8.18
CA LYS A 540 -9.55 40.02 -9.53
C LYS A 540 -8.52 40.39 -10.60
N ASP A 541 -7.44 41.05 -10.21
CA ASP A 541 -6.30 41.44 -11.04
C ASP A 541 -5.10 40.48 -10.92
N ALA A 542 -5.22 39.39 -10.13
CA ALA A 542 -4.18 38.38 -10.04
C ALA A 542 -4.02 37.63 -11.38
N PRO A 543 -2.78 37.44 -11.88
CA PRO A 543 -2.56 36.75 -13.14
C PRO A 543 -2.96 35.28 -13.09
N LYS A 544 -3.46 34.77 -14.22
CA LYS A 544 -3.67 33.34 -14.41
C LYS A 544 -2.33 32.61 -14.43
N PHE A 545 -2.25 31.49 -13.72
CA PHE A 545 -1.04 30.68 -13.67
C PHE A 545 -0.74 30.03 -15.03
N ASP A 546 0.53 30.12 -15.44
CA ASP A 546 1.09 29.35 -16.52
C ASP A 546 2.52 28.89 -16.16
N LEU A 547 3.02 27.88 -16.88
CA LEU A 547 4.29 27.23 -16.57
C LEU A 547 5.52 28.15 -16.69
N SER A 548 5.44 29.27 -17.40
CA SER A 548 6.52 30.25 -17.53
C SER A 548 6.69 31.11 -16.26
N LEU A 549 5.64 31.19 -15.43
CA LEU A 549 5.66 31.86 -14.13
C LEU A 549 6.25 30.98 -13.02
N ALA A 550 6.40 29.68 -13.27
CA ALA A 550 6.92 28.73 -12.30
C ALA A 550 8.45 28.90 -12.12
N VAL A 551 8.88 29.20 -10.89
CA VAL A 551 10.29 29.20 -10.51
C VAL A 551 10.76 27.76 -10.34
N ARG A 552 11.74 27.33 -11.14
CA ARG A 552 12.30 25.97 -11.11
C ARG A 552 13.82 26.02 -11.04
N ASP A 553 14.39 25.13 -10.26
CA ASP A 553 15.80 24.75 -10.34
C ASP A 553 15.96 23.46 -11.17
N ALA A 554 17.20 23.05 -11.47
CA ALA A 554 17.50 21.79 -12.18
C ALA A 554 16.53 21.57 -13.36
N LYS A 555 16.50 22.54 -14.28
CA LYS A 555 15.43 22.69 -15.27
C LYS A 555 15.67 21.74 -16.43
N PHE A 556 14.64 20.98 -16.80
CA PHE A 556 14.70 20.11 -17.96
C PHE A 556 14.63 20.93 -19.26
N GLU A 557 15.58 20.74 -20.16
CA GLU A 557 15.51 21.29 -21.53
C GLU A 557 14.60 20.43 -22.43
N THR A 558 14.60 19.12 -22.18
CA THR A 558 13.73 18.15 -22.88
C THR A 558 12.57 17.74 -21.96
N PRO A 559 11.30 17.79 -22.42
CA PRO A 559 10.17 17.32 -21.62
C PRO A 559 10.34 15.87 -21.17
N ALA A 560 10.24 15.64 -19.87
CA ALA A 560 10.32 14.31 -19.24
C ALA A 560 9.15 14.12 -18.27
N PRO A 561 7.90 14.00 -18.77
CA PRO A 561 6.70 13.99 -17.92
C PRO A 561 6.61 12.77 -16.98
N SER A 562 7.35 11.70 -17.26
CA SER A 562 7.47 10.54 -16.39
C SER A 562 8.56 10.68 -15.32
N VAL A 563 9.30 11.78 -15.28
CA VAL A 563 10.33 12.00 -14.26
C VAL A 563 9.76 12.86 -13.14
N ARG A 564 9.85 12.37 -11.90
CA ARG A 564 9.61 13.17 -10.69
C ARG A 564 10.92 13.68 -10.12
N LYS A 565 10.87 14.82 -9.45
CA LYS A 565 12.05 15.52 -8.96
C LYS A 565 11.82 16.08 -7.56
N MET A 566 12.83 15.92 -6.71
CA MET A 566 12.95 16.64 -5.44
C MET A 566 14.32 17.33 -5.37
N THR A 567 14.37 18.56 -4.87
CA THR A 567 15.64 19.22 -4.54
C THR A 567 15.70 19.48 -3.04
N ARG A 568 16.81 19.10 -2.39
CA ARG A 568 17.15 19.48 -1.02
C ARG A 568 18.25 20.53 -1.02
N ILE A 569 18.09 21.57 -0.21
CA ILE A 569 19.09 22.60 0.05
C ILE A 569 19.76 22.30 1.39
N LEU A 570 21.08 22.12 1.35
CA LEU A 570 21.91 21.86 2.51
C LEU A 570 22.20 23.17 3.28
N PRO A 571 22.61 23.09 4.56
CA PRO A 571 22.87 24.29 5.38
C PRO A 571 23.96 25.23 4.83
N ASP A 572 24.86 24.74 3.99
CA ASP A 572 25.91 25.50 3.30
C ASP A 572 25.45 26.09 1.95
N GLY A 573 24.22 25.84 1.53
CA GLY A 573 23.65 26.31 0.26
C GLY A 573 23.81 25.33 -0.91
N GLU A 574 24.58 24.24 -0.71
CA GLU A 574 24.72 23.17 -1.70
C GLU A 574 23.43 22.36 -1.83
N ARG A 575 23.34 21.55 -2.90
CA ARG A 575 22.10 20.90 -3.32
C ARG A 575 22.24 19.41 -3.49
N ILE A 576 21.12 18.72 -3.24
CA ILE A 576 20.88 17.35 -3.66
C ILE A 576 19.67 17.40 -4.60
N VAL A 577 19.80 16.89 -5.82
CA VAL A 577 18.71 16.79 -6.81
C VAL A 577 18.44 15.31 -7.07
N TYR A 578 17.27 14.86 -6.65
CA TYR A 578 16.78 13.50 -6.88
C TYR A 578 15.83 13.47 -8.07
N LEU A 579 16.02 12.51 -8.96
CA LEU A 579 15.30 12.34 -10.22
C LEU A 579 14.88 10.87 -10.36
N ALA A 580 13.58 10.60 -10.52
CA ALA A 580 13.08 9.23 -10.64
C ALA A 580 12.19 9.06 -11.88
N ASN A 581 12.54 8.13 -12.77
CA ASN A 581 11.70 7.77 -13.91
C ASN A 581 10.62 6.76 -13.50
N ILE A 582 9.41 7.25 -13.27
CA ILE A 582 8.26 6.43 -12.88
C ILE A 582 7.58 5.76 -14.08
N GLY A 583 8.08 5.98 -15.30
CA GLY A 583 7.59 5.36 -16.53
C GLY A 583 8.33 4.07 -16.90
N THR A 584 7.81 3.34 -17.89
CA THR A 584 8.39 2.08 -18.43
C THR A 584 9.31 2.27 -19.63
N ASN A 585 9.47 3.51 -20.09
CA ASN A 585 10.26 3.81 -21.28
C ASN A 585 11.66 4.25 -20.91
N THR A 586 12.63 3.85 -21.72
CA THR A 586 13.97 4.43 -21.67
C THR A 586 13.94 5.86 -22.21
N LEU A 587 14.52 6.81 -21.47
CA LEU A 587 14.70 8.20 -21.87
C LEU A 587 16.19 8.48 -22.07
N CYS A 588 16.62 8.75 -23.30
CA CYS A 588 18.02 9.04 -23.60
C CYS A 588 18.15 9.84 -24.90
N PRO A 589 18.87 10.98 -24.93
CA PRO A 589 19.39 11.72 -23.78
C PRO A 589 18.30 12.59 -23.11
N VAL A 590 18.42 12.80 -21.79
CA VAL A 590 17.66 13.81 -21.04
C VAL A 590 18.63 14.92 -20.64
N LYS A 591 18.32 16.17 -21.01
CA LYS A 591 19.17 17.34 -20.73
C LYS A 591 18.59 18.18 -19.60
N ILE A 592 19.44 18.55 -18.65
CA ILE A 592 19.06 19.30 -17.44
C ILE A 592 20.04 20.46 -17.19
N ASP A 593 19.51 21.66 -17.03
CA ASP A 593 20.23 22.86 -16.60
C ASP A 593 20.28 22.90 -15.07
N LEU A 594 21.47 22.67 -14.51
CA LEU A 594 21.74 22.69 -13.07
C LEU A 594 22.23 24.09 -12.62
N PRO A 595 21.88 24.54 -11.40
CA PRO A 595 22.42 25.76 -10.82
C PRO A 595 23.95 25.79 -10.76
N ALA A 596 24.52 26.99 -10.64
CA ALA A 596 25.96 27.19 -10.42
C ALA A 596 26.52 26.29 -9.30
N GLY A 597 27.62 25.60 -9.60
CA GLY A 597 28.27 24.66 -8.69
C GLY A 597 29.01 23.56 -9.44
N ASN A 598 29.90 22.86 -8.74
CA ASN A 598 30.48 21.61 -9.25
C ASN A 598 29.56 20.46 -8.85
N TRP A 599 29.29 19.54 -9.78
CA TRP A 599 28.29 18.49 -9.63
C TRP A 599 28.90 17.10 -9.81
N ALA A 600 28.33 16.13 -9.12
CA ALA A 600 28.62 14.72 -9.30
C ALA A 600 27.32 13.92 -9.15
N GLU A 601 27.32 12.69 -9.67
CA GLU A 601 26.30 11.71 -9.34
C GLU A 601 26.67 11.00 -8.04
N LEU A 602 25.72 10.82 -7.14
CA LEU A 602 25.87 10.01 -5.93
C LEU A 602 25.20 8.66 -6.18
N ASP A 603 26.01 7.61 -6.17
CA ASP A 603 25.50 6.24 -6.22
C ASP A 603 24.75 5.93 -4.91
N VAL A 604 23.47 5.59 -5.02
CA VAL A 604 22.61 5.35 -3.86
C VAL A 604 22.99 4.05 -3.15
N ASP A 605 23.46 3.04 -3.86
CA ASP A 605 23.81 1.74 -3.27
C ASP A 605 25.12 1.83 -2.47
N THR A 606 26.12 2.56 -2.98
CA THR A 606 27.47 2.63 -2.39
C THR A 606 27.75 3.89 -1.59
N LEU A 607 26.96 4.95 -1.79
CA LEU A 607 27.21 6.30 -1.29
C LEU A 607 28.59 6.85 -1.74
N GLU A 608 28.97 6.56 -2.98
CA GLU A 608 30.18 7.05 -3.62
C GLU A 608 29.86 8.01 -4.76
N LEU A 609 30.77 8.96 -5.01
CA LEU A 609 30.62 9.92 -6.08
C LEU A 609 31.11 9.36 -7.41
N LYS A 610 30.31 9.55 -8.44
CA LYS A 610 30.61 9.23 -9.83
C LYS A 610 30.70 10.51 -10.67
N PRO A 611 31.62 10.56 -11.65
CA PRO A 611 31.63 11.59 -12.69
C PRO A 611 30.26 11.78 -13.33
N LEU A 612 29.79 13.03 -13.41
CA LEU A 612 28.57 13.40 -14.13
C LEU A 612 28.92 13.81 -15.57
N SER A 613 28.12 13.35 -16.54
CA SER A 613 28.22 13.85 -17.92
C SER A 613 27.62 15.25 -17.99
N ALA A 614 28.46 16.27 -17.88
CA ALA A 614 28.02 17.66 -17.90
C ALA A 614 29.02 18.61 -18.59
N GLU A 615 28.47 19.66 -19.21
CA GLU A 615 29.23 20.84 -19.64
C GLU A 615 29.12 21.92 -18.57
N TYR A 616 30.25 22.35 -18.01
CA TYR A 616 30.30 23.35 -16.93
C TYR A 616 30.54 24.75 -17.51
N GLY A 617 29.77 25.73 -17.06
CA GLY A 617 29.91 27.15 -17.39
C GLY A 617 29.87 28.03 -16.13
N GLU A 618 30.00 29.34 -16.32
CA GLU A 618 30.01 30.30 -15.20
C GLU A 618 28.66 30.36 -14.45
N ASP A 619 27.54 30.16 -15.16
CA ASP A 619 26.18 30.29 -14.62
C ASP A 619 25.57 28.95 -14.15
N GLY A 620 26.24 27.81 -14.36
CA GLY A 620 25.65 26.49 -14.13
C GLY A 620 26.32 25.34 -14.87
N ALA A 621 25.69 24.17 -14.79
CA ALA A 621 26.12 22.97 -15.50
C ALA A 621 24.98 22.41 -16.37
N LYS A 622 25.30 21.96 -17.58
CA LYS A 622 24.35 21.28 -18.47
C LYS A 622 24.60 19.78 -18.43
N ALA A 623 23.80 19.05 -17.66
CA ALA A 623 23.94 17.62 -17.50
C ALA A 623 23.16 16.84 -18.56
N VAL A 624 23.70 15.68 -18.95
CA VAL A 624 23.08 14.73 -19.88
C VAL A 624 22.92 13.39 -19.18
N LEU A 625 21.68 12.94 -19.00
CA LEU A 625 21.31 11.72 -18.30
C LEU A 625 20.64 10.71 -19.24
N LYS A 626 20.61 9.45 -18.80
CA LYS A 626 19.83 8.35 -19.38
C LYS A 626 19.00 7.76 -18.26
N PHE A 627 17.72 7.52 -18.52
CA PHE A 627 16.87 6.75 -17.62
C PHE A 627 16.43 5.47 -18.30
N GLU A 628 16.77 4.31 -17.77
CA GLU A 628 16.16 3.01 -18.07
C GLU A 628 14.80 2.86 -17.37
N ASP A 629 14.20 1.68 -17.55
CA ASP A 629 12.99 1.22 -16.88
C ASP A 629 13.16 1.33 -15.34
N GLY A 630 12.57 2.36 -14.72
CA GLY A 630 12.64 2.56 -13.26
C GLY A 630 14.00 3.07 -12.76
N GLU A 631 14.85 3.62 -13.63
CA GLU A 631 16.13 4.22 -13.24
C GLU A 631 15.92 5.58 -12.57
N SER A 632 16.88 5.95 -11.72
CA SER A 632 16.85 7.15 -10.90
C SER A 632 18.27 7.69 -10.70
N HIS A 633 18.40 9.00 -10.55
CA HIS A 633 19.68 9.64 -10.25
C HIS A 633 19.59 10.52 -9.00
N VAL A 634 20.69 10.55 -8.24
CA VAL A 634 20.91 11.56 -7.20
C VAL A 634 22.12 12.39 -7.62
N LEU A 635 21.92 13.68 -7.85
CA LEU A 635 22.98 14.62 -8.18
C LEU A 635 23.29 15.47 -6.96
N VAL A 636 24.57 15.67 -6.66
CA VAL A 636 25.01 16.46 -5.51
C VAL A 636 25.96 17.56 -5.95
N SER A 637 25.79 18.76 -5.39
CA SER A 637 26.71 19.87 -5.60
C SER A 637 27.67 20.03 -4.42
N SER A 638 28.89 20.48 -4.69
CA SER A 638 29.86 20.90 -3.67
C SER A 638 31.08 21.53 -4.32
N PRO A 639 31.65 22.62 -3.78
CA PRO A 639 32.89 23.22 -4.29
C PRO A 639 34.09 22.27 -4.17
N GLU A 640 34.04 21.28 -3.28
CA GLU A 640 35.07 20.25 -3.13
C GLU A 640 35.06 19.17 -4.24
N ILE A 641 34.05 19.16 -5.13
CA ILE A 641 33.99 18.18 -6.22
C ILE A 641 35.00 18.58 -7.29
N ASP A 642 35.96 17.69 -7.52
CA ASP A 642 37.00 17.76 -8.55
C ASP A 642 37.04 16.42 -9.29
N LEU A 643 35.99 16.16 -10.08
CA LEU A 643 35.86 14.97 -10.92
C LEU A 643 35.79 15.42 -12.39
N PRO A 644 36.42 14.68 -13.32
CA PRO A 644 36.27 14.97 -14.74
C PRO A 644 34.82 14.75 -15.20
N SER A 645 34.42 15.38 -16.29
CA SER A 645 33.13 15.10 -16.92
C SER A 645 33.12 13.68 -17.50
N ALA A 646 32.02 12.94 -17.28
CA ALA A 646 31.82 11.65 -17.91
C ALA A 646 31.45 11.82 -19.40
N PRO A 647 31.72 10.82 -20.26
CA PRO A 647 31.15 10.79 -21.60
C PRO A 647 29.61 10.81 -21.56
N ALA A 648 28.99 11.40 -22.59
CA ALA A 648 27.54 11.38 -22.74
C ALA A 648 27.02 9.93 -22.75
N PRO A 649 25.96 9.62 -22.00
CA PRO A 649 25.42 8.27 -21.96
C PRO A 649 24.88 7.86 -23.33
N THR A 650 25.12 6.60 -23.70
CA THR A 650 24.63 5.98 -24.94
C THR A 650 23.90 4.67 -24.63
N LEU A 651 23.06 4.22 -25.56
CA LEU A 651 22.42 2.91 -25.49
C LEU A 651 23.27 1.89 -26.26
N PRO A 652 23.43 0.65 -25.76
CA PRO A 652 24.08 -0.40 -26.53
C PRO A 652 23.29 -0.72 -27.80
N ASP A 653 23.96 -0.74 -28.96
CA ASP A 653 23.32 -1.04 -30.25
C ASP A 653 23.09 -2.55 -30.46
N ARG A 654 23.79 -3.40 -29.69
CA ARG A 654 23.75 -4.87 -29.82
C ARG A 654 23.88 -5.55 -28.46
N PHE A 655 23.16 -6.66 -28.29
CA PHE A 655 23.16 -7.48 -27.07
C PHE A 655 23.59 -8.91 -27.36
N ILE A 656 24.04 -9.64 -26.32
CA ILE A 656 24.34 -11.06 -26.39
C ILE A 656 23.06 -11.83 -26.77
N PRO A 657 23.06 -12.65 -27.84
CA PRO A 657 21.87 -13.35 -28.29
C PRO A 657 21.52 -14.51 -27.35
N ILE A 658 20.31 -14.49 -26.79
CA ILE A 658 19.76 -15.61 -26.03
C ILE A 658 19.11 -16.62 -27.00
N PRO A 659 19.47 -17.92 -26.96
CA PRO A 659 18.88 -18.94 -27.82
C PRO A 659 17.39 -19.16 -27.53
N ASN A 660 16.65 -19.75 -28.47
CA ASN A 660 15.21 -20.03 -28.31
C ASN A 660 14.94 -21.07 -27.21
N THR A 661 15.90 -21.95 -26.95
CA THR A 661 15.85 -22.95 -25.88
C THR A 661 17.12 -22.86 -25.05
N VAL A 662 16.97 -23.15 -23.76
CA VAL A 662 18.07 -23.19 -22.79
C VAL A 662 18.08 -24.53 -22.08
N ARG A 663 19.26 -24.97 -21.64
CA ARG A 663 19.39 -26.19 -20.82
C ARG A 663 19.08 -25.83 -19.37
N LEU A 664 18.39 -26.71 -18.66
CA LEU A 664 18.31 -26.63 -17.21
C LEU A 664 19.69 -27.01 -16.65
N ALA A 665 20.29 -26.12 -15.86
CA ALA A 665 21.56 -26.40 -15.19
C ALA A 665 21.37 -27.44 -14.07
N GLU A 666 20.20 -27.41 -13.43
CA GLU A 666 19.71 -28.37 -12.45
C GLU A 666 18.20 -28.57 -12.66
N LYS A 667 17.71 -29.79 -12.43
CA LYS A 667 16.29 -30.11 -12.50
C LYS A 667 15.60 -29.65 -11.21
N PRO A 668 14.68 -28.66 -11.26
CA PRO A 668 14.06 -28.13 -10.05
C PRO A 668 12.92 -29.05 -9.57
N LEU A 669 12.52 -28.93 -8.30
CA LEU A 669 11.24 -29.48 -7.86
C LEU A 669 10.11 -28.62 -8.44
N ASN A 670 9.21 -29.26 -9.17
CA ASN A 670 8.04 -28.61 -9.75
C ASN A 670 6.84 -28.72 -8.81
N VAL A 671 5.84 -27.88 -9.03
CA VAL A 671 4.62 -27.81 -8.22
C VAL A 671 3.41 -28.06 -9.12
N MET A 672 2.35 -28.63 -8.56
CA MET A 672 1.01 -28.62 -9.16
C MET A 672 -0.02 -28.34 -8.05
N THR A 673 -0.88 -27.34 -8.27
CA THR A 673 -1.96 -27.01 -7.33
C THR A 673 -3.18 -27.88 -7.63
N LEU A 674 -3.77 -28.48 -6.60
CA LEU A 674 -5.01 -29.25 -6.64
C LEU A 674 -6.10 -28.43 -5.92
N ASP A 675 -6.82 -27.61 -6.66
CA ASP A 675 -7.84 -26.68 -6.13
C ASP A 675 -9.29 -27.08 -6.49
N THR A 676 -9.45 -28.28 -7.06
CA THR A 676 -10.72 -28.88 -7.42
C THR A 676 -10.88 -30.19 -6.67
N VAL A 677 -12.02 -30.37 -6.02
CA VAL A 677 -12.25 -31.44 -5.04
C VAL A 677 -13.66 -32.01 -5.14
N SER A 678 -13.81 -33.32 -4.92
CA SER A 678 -15.12 -33.93 -4.67
C SER A 678 -15.36 -34.01 -3.16
N ARG A 679 -16.52 -33.52 -2.70
CA ARG A 679 -16.92 -33.57 -1.29
C ARG A 679 -17.73 -34.82 -0.99
N SER A 680 -17.56 -35.39 0.21
CA SER A 680 -18.48 -36.38 0.78
C SER A 680 -18.72 -36.09 2.27
N ASN A 681 -19.93 -36.38 2.75
CA ASN A 681 -20.31 -36.26 4.16
C ASN A 681 -20.46 -37.63 4.86
N ASP A 682 -20.25 -38.73 4.13
CA ASP A 682 -20.32 -40.11 4.65
C ASP A 682 -19.13 -40.99 4.23
N GLY A 683 -18.20 -40.46 3.44
CA GLY A 683 -17.03 -41.16 2.89
C GLY A 683 -17.36 -42.13 1.76
N VAL A 684 -18.62 -42.21 1.32
CA VAL A 684 -19.09 -43.19 0.32
C VAL A 684 -19.70 -42.49 -0.90
N ASN A 685 -20.59 -41.53 -0.67
CA ASN A 685 -21.28 -40.78 -1.71
C ASN A 685 -20.52 -39.47 -1.99
N TRP A 686 -20.11 -39.27 -3.23
CA TRP A 686 -19.28 -38.14 -3.64
C TRP A 686 -20.05 -37.19 -4.54
N ASP A 687 -19.98 -35.90 -4.20
CA ASP A 687 -20.44 -34.82 -5.06
C ASP A 687 -19.56 -34.71 -6.32
N GLU A 688 -20.13 -34.19 -7.41
CA GLU A 688 -19.34 -33.80 -8.59
C GLU A 688 -18.26 -32.78 -8.22
N PRO A 689 -17.04 -32.87 -8.79
CA PRO A 689 -15.93 -31.98 -8.44
C PRO A 689 -16.31 -30.49 -8.52
N LEU A 690 -15.84 -29.71 -7.55
CA LEU A 690 -16.03 -28.26 -7.47
C LEU A 690 -14.73 -27.62 -6.96
N SER A 691 -14.54 -26.33 -7.23
CA SER A 691 -13.45 -25.57 -6.60
C SER A 691 -13.54 -25.70 -5.06
N VAL A 692 -12.39 -25.82 -4.40
CA VAL A 692 -12.29 -25.81 -2.92
C VAL A 692 -12.96 -24.59 -2.31
N TYR A 693 -12.93 -23.43 -3.00
CA TYR A 693 -13.57 -22.21 -2.55
C TYR A 693 -15.10 -22.25 -2.67
N GLY A 694 -15.62 -22.89 -3.71
CA GLY A 694 -17.06 -23.15 -3.84
C GLY A 694 -17.56 -24.13 -2.78
N VAL A 695 -16.76 -25.15 -2.46
CA VAL A 695 -17.07 -26.06 -1.35
C VAL A 695 -17.06 -25.31 -0.02
N LYS A 696 -16.06 -24.46 0.25
CA LYS A 696 -16.00 -23.60 1.44
C LYS A 696 -17.24 -22.72 1.59
N ASP A 697 -17.61 -21.97 0.56
CA ASP A 697 -18.78 -21.06 0.61
C ASP A 697 -20.10 -21.83 0.81
N ASN A 698 -20.25 -22.98 0.16
CA ASN A 698 -21.43 -23.84 0.35
C ASN A 698 -21.55 -24.37 1.78
N LEU A 699 -20.46 -24.85 2.37
CA LEU A 699 -20.44 -25.32 3.77
C LEU A 699 -20.83 -24.19 4.75
N LEU A 700 -20.36 -22.97 4.50
CA LEU A 700 -20.73 -21.79 5.28
C LEU A 700 -22.24 -21.48 5.18
N ARG A 701 -22.81 -21.50 3.96
CA ARG A 701 -24.24 -21.25 3.75
C ARG A 701 -25.14 -22.34 4.31
N GLU A 702 -24.70 -23.60 4.21
CA GLU A 702 -25.38 -24.76 4.78
C GLU A 702 -25.30 -24.77 6.32
N ARG A 703 -24.42 -23.95 6.91
CA ARG A 703 -23.99 -24.06 8.32
C ARG A 703 -23.64 -25.50 8.69
N TYR A 704 -22.93 -26.19 7.80
CA TYR A 704 -22.57 -27.59 8.00
C TYR A 704 -21.63 -27.74 9.18
N ALA A 705 -21.85 -28.77 10.00
CA ALA A 705 -20.94 -29.18 11.05
C ALA A 705 -20.91 -30.71 11.14
N GLY A 706 -19.72 -31.31 11.03
CA GLY A 706 -19.54 -32.75 11.07
C GLY A 706 -18.35 -33.24 10.25
N LYS A 707 -18.27 -34.57 10.10
CA LYS A 707 -17.22 -35.21 9.30
C LYS A 707 -17.30 -34.81 7.84
N LEU A 708 -16.16 -34.60 7.22
CA LEU A 708 -16.02 -34.17 5.84
C LEU A 708 -14.88 -34.94 5.19
N TRP A 709 -15.13 -35.46 3.98
CA TRP A 709 -14.10 -36.05 3.13
C TRP A 709 -13.93 -35.24 1.85
N LEU A 710 -12.68 -34.97 1.53
CA LEU A 710 -12.25 -34.18 0.39
C LEU A 710 -11.36 -35.05 -0.49
N LYS A 711 -11.85 -35.41 -1.69
CA LYS A 711 -11.11 -36.22 -2.66
C LYS A 711 -10.55 -35.36 -3.79
N PHE A 712 -9.23 -35.26 -3.83
CA PHE A 712 -8.46 -34.68 -4.93
C PHE A 712 -8.00 -35.79 -5.87
N THR A 713 -7.82 -35.45 -7.15
CA THR A 713 -7.35 -36.40 -8.16
C THR A 713 -6.25 -35.79 -9.02
N PHE A 714 -5.29 -36.62 -9.44
CA PHE A 714 -4.26 -36.23 -10.40
C PHE A 714 -3.88 -37.39 -11.31
N GLU A 715 -3.40 -37.09 -12.50
CA GLU A 715 -2.98 -38.11 -13.47
C GLU A 715 -1.46 -38.16 -13.58
N ALA A 716 -0.87 -39.36 -13.57
CA ALA A 716 0.56 -39.57 -13.78
C ALA A 716 0.78 -40.51 -14.99
N ALA A 717 1.44 -40.02 -16.04
CA ALA A 717 1.85 -40.91 -17.15
C ALA A 717 3.07 -41.75 -16.77
N THR A 718 3.88 -41.24 -15.85
CA THR A 718 5.02 -41.93 -15.24
C THR A 718 5.10 -41.50 -13.79
N VAL A 719 5.34 -42.44 -12.87
CA VAL A 719 5.53 -42.13 -11.45
C VAL A 719 6.89 -41.41 -11.27
N PRO A 720 6.93 -40.17 -10.77
CA PRO A 720 8.18 -39.44 -10.51
C PRO A 720 9.03 -40.16 -9.45
N ALA A 721 10.35 -39.91 -9.43
CA ALA A 721 11.20 -40.55 -8.43
C ALA A 721 11.00 -39.94 -7.03
N SER A 722 10.61 -38.67 -6.97
CA SER A 722 10.14 -38.01 -5.76
C SER A 722 8.83 -37.29 -6.04
N LEU A 723 7.82 -37.58 -5.24
CA LEU A 723 6.53 -36.94 -5.34
C LEU A 723 5.94 -36.82 -3.93
N LYS A 724 5.79 -35.58 -3.47
CA LYS A 724 5.17 -35.28 -2.19
C LYS A 724 3.79 -34.68 -2.37
N ILE A 725 2.88 -35.02 -1.46
CA ILE A 725 1.66 -34.25 -1.22
C ILE A 725 1.92 -33.27 -0.08
N VAL A 726 1.45 -32.04 -0.20
CA VAL A 726 1.56 -30.99 0.81
C VAL A 726 0.16 -30.54 1.21
N LEU A 727 -0.09 -30.47 2.52
CA LEU A 727 -1.39 -30.16 3.10
C LEU A 727 -1.25 -29.21 4.30
N GLU A 728 -2.23 -28.32 4.44
CA GLU A 728 -2.40 -27.46 5.61
C GLU A 728 -3.02 -28.23 6.80
N PRO A 729 -2.87 -27.78 8.06
CA PRO A 729 -3.04 -28.64 9.24
C PRO A 729 -4.51 -28.90 9.67
N MET A 730 -5.43 -29.03 8.72
CA MET A 730 -6.87 -29.26 8.94
C MET A 730 -7.30 -30.66 8.47
N TYR A 731 -6.53 -31.69 8.82
CA TYR A 731 -6.82 -33.09 8.49
C TYR A 731 -6.73 -33.99 9.72
N ALA A 732 -7.66 -34.95 9.79
CA ALA A 732 -7.64 -36.04 10.76
C ALA A 732 -6.97 -37.30 10.17
N ARG A 733 -7.20 -37.56 8.88
CA ARG A 733 -6.66 -38.73 8.17
C ARG A 733 -6.45 -38.42 6.70
N VAL A 734 -5.36 -38.92 6.13
CA VAL A 734 -5.02 -38.75 4.70
C VAL A 734 -4.75 -40.12 4.09
N THR A 735 -5.32 -40.39 2.92
CA THR A 735 -5.04 -41.61 2.16
C THR A 735 -4.70 -41.30 0.71
N VAL A 736 -3.74 -42.03 0.14
CA VAL A 736 -3.39 -42.00 -1.28
C VAL A 736 -3.67 -43.37 -1.88
N ASN A 737 -4.55 -43.43 -2.88
CA ASN A 737 -5.01 -44.69 -3.48
C ASN A 737 -5.45 -45.73 -2.43
N GLY A 738 -6.14 -45.28 -1.39
CA GLY A 738 -6.61 -46.09 -0.26
C GLY A 738 -5.57 -46.43 0.82
N ALA A 739 -4.28 -46.17 0.58
CA ALA A 739 -3.23 -46.36 1.58
C ALA A 739 -3.07 -45.12 2.47
N GLU A 740 -3.02 -45.31 3.77
CA GLU A 740 -2.90 -44.20 4.73
C GLU A 740 -1.49 -43.61 4.72
N VAL A 741 -1.43 -42.28 4.80
CA VAL A 741 -0.19 -41.51 4.85
C VAL A 741 -0.30 -40.44 5.94
N THR A 742 0.81 -40.16 6.61
CA THR A 742 0.91 -39.13 7.64
C THR A 742 1.86 -38.05 7.16
N PRO A 743 1.38 -36.82 6.89
CA PRO A 743 2.26 -35.69 6.65
C PRO A 743 3.18 -35.43 7.83
N ASP A 744 4.47 -35.24 7.56
CA ASP A 744 5.51 -34.93 8.52
C ASP A 744 5.57 -33.41 8.73
N LYS A 745 5.45 -32.96 9.98
CA LYS A 745 5.48 -31.53 10.33
C LYS A 745 6.87 -30.93 10.22
N ASP A 746 7.91 -31.76 10.27
CA ASP A 746 9.29 -31.33 10.09
C ASP A 746 9.69 -31.24 8.60
N ASP A 747 8.88 -31.80 7.70
CA ASP A 747 9.05 -31.75 6.23
C ASP A 747 7.91 -30.96 5.59
N TRP A 748 8.14 -29.68 5.28
CA TRP A 748 7.11 -28.75 4.83
C TRP A 748 7.47 -28.07 3.50
N TRP A 749 6.48 -27.47 2.85
CA TRP A 749 6.67 -26.65 1.64
C TRP A 749 5.92 -25.32 1.75
N PHE A 750 6.55 -24.25 1.30
CA PHE A 750 6.05 -22.87 1.36
C PHE A 750 6.00 -22.29 2.78
N ASP A 751 5.13 -22.80 3.66
CA ASP A 751 4.99 -22.36 5.06
C ASP A 751 5.17 -23.54 6.02
N ARG A 752 5.63 -23.28 7.24
CA ARG A 752 5.93 -24.33 8.24
C ARG A 752 4.71 -25.13 8.69
N SER A 753 3.50 -24.61 8.49
CA SER A 753 2.26 -25.35 8.76
C SER A 753 1.86 -26.29 7.62
N PHE A 754 2.52 -26.21 6.46
CA PHE A 754 2.18 -26.95 5.25
C PHE A 754 3.02 -28.23 5.21
N ALA A 755 2.63 -29.17 6.07
CA ALA A 755 3.30 -30.47 6.20
C ALA A 755 3.19 -31.29 4.91
N SER A 756 4.21 -32.09 4.63
CA SER A 756 4.30 -32.89 3.43
C SER A 756 4.47 -34.37 3.72
N ALA A 757 4.10 -35.22 2.75
CA ALA A 757 4.34 -36.65 2.81
C ALA A 757 4.83 -37.18 1.47
N GLU A 758 5.79 -38.09 1.49
CA GLU A 758 6.25 -38.80 0.29
C GLU A 758 5.19 -39.81 -0.17
N ILE A 759 4.75 -39.67 -1.41
CA ILE A 759 3.66 -40.44 -2.01
C ILE A 759 4.06 -41.14 -3.32
N ALA A 760 5.29 -40.96 -3.83
CA ALA A 760 5.74 -41.70 -5.01
C ALA A 760 5.56 -43.22 -4.87
N PRO A 761 5.83 -43.87 -3.70
CA PRO A 761 5.62 -45.30 -3.54
C PRO A 761 4.15 -45.76 -3.59
N LEU A 762 3.21 -44.84 -3.37
CA LEU A 762 1.77 -45.09 -3.35
C LEU A 762 1.09 -44.67 -4.66
N THR A 763 1.81 -43.96 -5.52
CA THR A 763 1.32 -43.43 -6.80
C THR A 763 1.44 -44.50 -7.89
N VAL A 764 0.42 -44.59 -8.74
CA VAL A 764 0.37 -45.51 -9.89
C VAL A 764 0.31 -44.73 -11.20
N GLU A 765 0.71 -45.36 -12.30
CA GLU A 765 0.46 -44.81 -13.63
C GLU A 765 -1.05 -44.76 -13.90
N GLY A 766 -1.51 -43.63 -14.44
CA GLY A 766 -2.93 -43.31 -14.62
C GLY A 766 -3.47 -42.36 -13.56
N MET A 767 -4.74 -42.53 -13.21
CA MET A 767 -5.44 -41.67 -12.26
C MET A 767 -5.11 -42.09 -10.82
N ASN A 768 -4.81 -41.10 -9.98
CA ASN A 768 -4.54 -41.25 -8.56
C ASN A 768 -5.53 -40.43 -7.75
N GLU A 769 -5.83 -40.88 -6.54
CA GLU A 769 -6.69 -40.17 -5.60
C GLU A 769 -5.98 -39.87 -4.28
N VAL A 770 -6.24 -38.68 -3.75
CA VAL A 770 -5.85 -38.26 -2.41
C VAL A 770 -7.13 -37.89 -1.66
N VAL A 771 -7.42 -38.59 -0.57
CA VAL A 771 -8.60 -38.32 0.27
C VAL A 771 -8.15 -37.77 1.60
N VAL A 772 -8.68 -36.60 1.96
CA VAL A 772 -8.47 -35.92 3.23
C VAL A 772 -9.76 -35.97 4.04
N GLU A 773 -9.72 -36.59 5.22
CA GLU A 773 -10.81 -36.59 6.20
C GLU A 773 -10.55 -35.48 7.23
N THR A 774 -11.60 -34.74 7.60
CA THR A 774 -11.54 -33.68 8.61
C THR A 774 -12.88 -33.53 9.34
N ASP A 775 -12.85 -32.91 10.52
CA ASP A 775 -14.05 -32.52 11.27
C ASP A 775 -14.29 -31.02 11.03
N TYR A 776 -15.29 -30.69 10.20
CA TYR A 776 -15.59 -29.31 9.84
C TYR A 776 -16.61 -28.69 10.78
N PHE A 777 -16.34 -27.47 11.25
CA PHE A 777 -17.33 -26.62 11.90
C PHE A 777 -16.93 -25.14 11.81
N GLN A 778 -17.86 -24.24 12.15
CA GLN A 778 -17.58 -22.83 12.44
C GLN A 778 -18.40 -22.38 13.65
N ARG A 779 -17.83 -21.51 14.49
CA ARG A 779 -18.53 -20.86 15.60
C ARG A 779 -19.50 -19.79 15.09
N ASP A 780 -20.53 -19.47 15.88
CA ASP A 780 -21.56 -18.49 15.51
C ASP A 780 -21.02 -17.11 15.13
N TYR A 781 -19.90 -16.71 15.73
CA TYR A 781 -19.23 -15.44 15.42
C TYR A 781 -18.82 -15.31 13.95
N VAL A 782 -18.38 -16.41 13.30
CA VAL A 782 -18.04 -16.40 11.88
C VAL A 782 -19.26 -16.04 11.04
N TYR A 783 -20.41 -16.65 11.34
CA TYR A 783 -21.65 -16.35 10.64
C TYR A 783 -22.17 -14.93 10.91
N TYR A 784 -21.98 -14.43 12.14
CA TYR A 784 -22.31 -13.05 12.49
C TYR A 784 -21.54 -12.07 11.60
N VAL A 785 -20.21 -12.19 11.53
CA VAL A 785 -19.34 -11.32 10.73
C VAL A 785 -19.64 -11.44 9.23
N LEU A 786 -19.89 -12.65 8.73
CA LEU A 786 -20.14 -12.85 7.31
C LEU A 786 -21.55 -12.43 6.87
N TYR A 787 -22.59 -12.58 7.68
CA TYR A 787 -23.97 -12.48 7.19
C TYR A 787 -24.84 -11.42 7.87
N SER A 788 -24.34 -10.69 8.87
CA SER A 788 -25.16 -9.69 9.61
C SER A 788 -25.00 -8.25 9.11
N GLY A 789 -24.19 -8.03 8.06
CA GLY A 789 -24.01 -6.69 7.48
C GLY A 789 -23.00 -5.80 8.21
N VAL A 790 -22.13 -6.38 9.03
CA VAL A 790 -21.02 -5.67 9.68
C VAL A 790 -20.02 -5.13 8.66
N SER A 791 -19.36 -4.03 9.05
CA SER A 791 -18.36 -3.32 8.25
C SER A 791 -17.03 -4.08 8.16
N GLU A 792 -16.06 -3.48 7.48
CA GLU A 792 -14.67 -3.91 7.43
C GLU A 792 -14.06 -4.16 8.81
N SER A 793 -14.42 -3.36 9.83
CA SER A 793 -13.80 -3.38 11.16
C SER A 793 -13.77 -4.77 11.78
N LEU A 794 -14.91 -5.47 11.76
CA LEU A 794 -15.01 -6.83 12.30
C LEU A 794 -14.57 -7.91 11.31
N ARG A 795 -14.61 -7.63 10.00
CA ARG A 795 -14.14 -8.57 8.97
C ARG A 795 -12.63 -8.74 9.00
N ASN A 796 -11.91 -7.66 9.28
CA ASN A 796 -10.45 -7.67 9.41
C ASN A 796 -9.98 -8.47 10.64
N CYS A 797 -10.88 -8.77 11.59
CA CYS A 797 -10.64 -9.58 12.78
C CYS A 797 -11.01 -11.08 12.60
N LEU A 798 -11.52 -11.48 11.44
CA LEU A 798 -12.16 -12.78 11.28
C LEU A 798 -11.16 -13.94 11.40
N VAL A 799 -11.55 -15.01 12.11
CA VAL A 799 -10.80 -16.27 12.22
C VAL A 799 -11.77 -17.42 11.93
N PHE A 800 -11.43 -18.26 10.95
CA PHE A 800 -12.17 -19.49 10.67
C PHE A 800 -11.71 -20.62 11.60
N ASP A 801 -12.64 -21.45 12.07
CA ASP A 801 -12.33 -22.60 12.91
C ASP A 801 -11.79 -23.78 12.11
N THR A 802 -12.36 -24.02 10.91
CA THR A 802 -11.84 -24.99 9.94
C THR A 802 -11.71 -24.34 8.57
N GLU A 803 -10.55 -24.48 7.95
CA GLU A 803 -10.30 -23.97 6.60
C GLU A 803 -10.31 -25.10 5.56
N ILE A 804 -10.94 -24.85 4.41
CA ILE A 804 -10.95 -25.76 3.25
C ILE A 804 -10.00 -25.19 2.22
N GLU A 805 -8.92 -25.90 1.96
CA GLU A 805 -7.78 -25.38 1.20
C GLU A 805 -7.35 -26.32 0.06
N PRO A 806 -6.66 -25.79 -0.98
CA PRO A 806 -6.01 -26.62 -1.99
C PRO A 806 -4.98 -27.59 -1.38
N ALA A 807 -4.74 -28.70 -2.08
CA ALA A 807 -3.57 -29.54 -1.85
C ALA A 807 -2.49 -29.25 -2.91
N TYR A 808 -1.23 -29.56 -2.62
CA TYR A 808 -0.14 -29.31 -3.57
C TYR A 808 0.70 -30.56 -3.80
N LEU A 809 1.01 -30.86 -5.06
CA LEU A 809 2.01 -31.86 -5.43
C LEU A 809 3.35 -31.18 -5.64
N VAL A 810 4.42 -31.70 -5.03
CA VAL A 810 5.79 -31.18 -5.18
C VAL A 810 6.73 -32.34 -5.51
N GLY A 811 7.50 -32.24 -6.59
CA GLY A 811 8.33 -33.36 -7.02
C GLY A 811 9.13 -33.14 -8.30
N ASP A 812 9.83 -34.17 -8.75
CA ASP A 812 10.72 -34.14 -9.91
C ASP A 812 10.00 -34.44 -11.25
N PHE A 813 8.86 -33.78 -11.47
CA PHE A 813 8.00 -33.96 -12.65
C PHE A 813 7.88 -32.68 -13.50
N ALA A 814 7.46 -32.85 -14.75
CA ALA A 814 6.91 -31.79 -15.59
C ALA A 814 5.43 -32.07 -15.85
N LEU A 815 4.70 -31.06 -16.32
CA LEU A 815 3.28 -31.18 -16.62
C LEU A 815 3.06 -31.20 -18.14
N ARG A 816 2.49 -32.30 -18.62
CA ARG A 816 1.95 -32.38 -19.98
C ARG A 816 0.52 -31.88 -19.97
N THR A 817 0.21 -30.99 -20.90
CA THR A 817 -1.14 -30.47 -21.14
C THR A 817 -1.84 -31.26 -22.25
N ASN A 818 -3.16 -31.42 -22.12
CA ASN A 818 -4.02 -32.02 -23.15
C ASN A 818 -4.78 -30.98 -24.00
N GLY A 819 -4.81 -29.72 -23.54
CA GLY A 819 -5.35 -28.56 -24.28
C GLY A 819 -4.26 -27.68 -24.89
N VAL A 820 -4.67 -26.49 -25.35
CA VAL A 820 -3.78 -25.47 -25.91
C VAL A 820 -3.73 -24.28 -24.95
N PHE A 821 -2.53 -23.76 -24.69
CA PHE A 821 -2.37 -22.48 -24.00
C PHE A 821 -2.74 -21.32 -24.93
N GLU A 822 -3.59 -20.43 -24.47
CA GLU A 822 -3.92 -19.19 -25.17
C GLU A 822 -3.20 -18.01 -24.51
N ASP A 823 -2.92 -16.98 -25.31
CA ASP A 823 -2.29 -15.75 -24.84
C ASP A 823 -3.34 -14.88 -24.13
N GLY A 824 -3.03 -14.43 -22.91
CA GLY A 824 -3.87 -13.48 -22.16
C GLY A 824 -3.26 -12.08 -22.09
N GLU A 825 -3.96 -11.16 -21.44
CA GLU A 825 -3.44 -9.81 -21.18
C GLU A 825 -2.25 -9.83 -20.19
N ARG A 826 -1.48 -8.74 -20.13
CA ARG A 826 -0.41 -8.52 -19.12
C ARG A 826 0.61 -9.67 -18.98
N ASN A 827 1.00 -10.28 -20.12
CA ASN A 827 1.91 -11.43 -20.21
C ASN A 827 1.39 -12.72 -19.55
N SER A 828 0.08 -12.83 -19.33
CA SER A 828 -0.53 -14.07 -18.88
C SER A 828 -0.72 -15.07 -20.03
N THR A 829 -0.97 -16.32 -19.66
CA THR A 829 -1.46 -17.36 -20.55
C THR A 829 -2.59 -18.10 -19.85
N VAL A 830 -3.66 -18.40 -20.58
CA VAL A 830 -4.83 -19.11 -20.06
C VAL A 830 -4.87 -20.53 -20.61
N TYR A 831 -5.42 -21.44 -19.83
CA TYR A 831 -5.46 -22.86 -20.16
C TYR A 831 -6.74 -23.54 -19.66
N ASP A 832 -7.46 -24.12 -20.63
CA ASP A 832 -8.65 -24.94 -20.43
C ASP A 832 -8.27 -26.42 -20.66
N GLY A 833 -7.89 -27.14 -19.61
CA GLY A 833 -7.53 -28.54 -19.73
C GLY A 833 -6.99 -29.17 -18.45
N GLY A 834 -6.68 -30.46 -18.54
CA GLY A 834 -6.07 -31.23 -17.46
C GLY A 834 -4.55 -31.23 -17.55
N PHE A 835 -3.90 -31.62 -16.45
CA PHE A 835 -2.46 -31.79 -16.39
C PHE A 835 -2.13 -33.25 -16.07
N THR A 836 -1.11 -33.80 -16.75
CA THR A 836 -0.58 -35.13 -16.48
C THR A 836 0.89 -35.03 -16.08
N LEU A 837 1.29 -35.69 -14.99
CA LEU A 837 2.70 -35.77 -14.58
C LEU A 837 3.51 -36.58 -15.60
N VAL A 838 4.63 -36.04 -16.03
CA VAL A 838 5.60 -36.66 -16.96
C VAL A 838 7.04 -36.43 -16.49
N ALA A 839 7.98 -37.19 -17.03
CA ALA A 839 9.41 -36.96 -16.78
C ALA A 839 9.85 -35.55 -17.19
N GLN A 840 10.66 -34.91 -16.35
CA GLN A 840 11.15 -33.55 -16.61
C GLN A 840 12.07 -33.46 -17.84
N PRO A 841 11.89 -32.44 -18.70
CA PRO A 841 12.82 -32.17 -19.79
C PRO A 841 14.14 -31.61 -19.27
N SER A 842 15.23 -31.80 -20.02
CA SER A 842 16.53 -31.15 -19.75
C SER A 842 16.70 -29.81 -20.48
N VAL A 843 15.78 -29.51 -21.39
CA VAL A 843 15.80 -28.32 -22.26
C VAL A 843 14.40 -27.70 -22.26
N VAL A 844 14.32 -26.40 -22.03
CA VAL A 844 13.05 -25.65 -21.98
C VAL A 844 13.07 -24.46 -22.94
N PRO A 845 11.91 -23.95 -23.38
CA PRO A 845 11.84 -22.70 -24.09
C PRO A 845 12.40 -21.56 -23.23
N ALA A 846 13.34 -20.79 -23.78
CA ALA A 846 13.98 -19.69 -23.03
C ALA A 846 13.01 -18.55 -22.70
N ARG A 847 11.97 -18.38 -23.53
CA ARG A 847 10.96 -17.31 -23.42
C ARG A 847 9.79 -17.65 -22.52
N ASP A 848 9.40 -18.91 -22.48
CA ASP A 848 8.12 -19.34 -21.89
C ASP A 848 8.32 -20.70 -21.22
N VAL A 849 8.80 -20.64 -19.98
CA VAL A 849 9.07 -21.84 -19.18
C VAL A 849 7.76 -22.51 -18.73
N VAL A 850 6.67 -21.74 -18.62
CA VAL A 850 5.31 -22.24 -18.34
C VAL A 850 4.92 -23.31 -19.37
N ARG A 851 5.04 -22.99 -20.66
CA ARG A 851 4.77 -23.95 -21.76
C ARG A 851 5.81 -25.07 -21.89
N GLY A 852 6.92 -24.97 -21.17
CA GLY A 852 7.94 -26.02 -21.05
C GLY A 852 7.62 -27.12 -20.04
N GLY A 853 6.44 -27.10 -19.42
CA GLY A 853 5.99 -28.10 -18.44
C GLY A 853 6.06 -27.63 -16.98
N PHE A 854 6.20 -26.32 -16.76
CA PHE A 854 6.33 -25.70 -15.43
C PHE A 854 5.28 -24.61 -15.17
N PRO A 855 3.97 -24.87 -15.43
CA PRO A 855 2.97 -23.81 -15.39
C PRO A 855 2.71 -23.27 -13.99
N PHE A 856 2.76 -24.09 -12.94
CA PHE A 856 2.59 -23.68 -11.53
C PHE A 856 3.90 -23.31 -10.84
N TYR A 857 5.01 -23.22 -11.58
CA TYR A 857 6.33 -23.06 -10.96
C TYR A 857 6.50 -21.68 -10.32
N GLY A 858 6.82 -21.68 -9.02
CA GLY A 858 7.29 -20.52 -8.27
C GLY A 858 8.58 -20.88 -7.53
N GLY A 859 9.62 -20.08 -7.68
CA GLY A 859 10.95 -20.40 -7.15
C GLY A 859 12.10 -19.95 -8.03
N ARG A 860 13.24 -20.62 -7.87
CA ARG A 860 14.51 -20.29 -8.55
C ARG A 860 14.81 -21.34 -9.63
N LEU A 861 14.91 -20.94 -10.89
CA LEU A 861 15.11 -21.84 -12.03
C LEU A 861 16.44 -21.53 -12.74
N SER A 862 17.40 -22.44 -12.62
CA SER A 862 18.76 -22.29 -13.15
C SER A 862 18.86 -22.80 -14.58
N THR A 863 19.27 -21.92 -15.50
CA THR A 863 19.43 -22.23 -16.93
C THR A 863 20.83 -21.93 -17.42
N GLU A 864 21.25 -22.56 -18.52
CA GLU A 864 22.53 -22.26 -19.17
C GLU A 864 22.47 -22.35 -20.70
N PHE A 865 23.34 -21.58 -21.34
CA PHE A 865 23.61 -21.65 -22.78
C PHE A 865 25.07 -21.27 -23.10
N ASP A 866 25.51 -21.64 -24.30
CA ASP A 866 26.87 -21.37 -24.76
C ASP A 866 26.91 -20.11 -25.64
N TYR A 867 27.93 -19.26 -25.46
CA TYR A 867 28.18 -18.05 -26.26
C TYR A 867 29.63 -18.01 -26.75
N ASP A 868 29.83 -17.96 -28.07
CA ASP A 868 31.16 -17.86 -28.69
C ASP A 868 31.56 -16.39 -28.85
N TYR A 869 32.37 -15.87 -27.94
CA TYR A 869 32.82 -14.47 -27.90
C TYR A 869 34.09 -14.27 -28.73
N LYS A 870 34.15 -13.12 -29.42
CA LYS A 870 35.34 -12.59 -30.11
C LYS A 870 35.32 -11.07 -29.99
N GLU A 871 36.49 -10.43 -30.06
CA GLU A 871 36.58 -8.96 -30.07
C GLU A 871 35.60 -8.33 -31.08
N GLY A 872 34.87 -7.28 -30.66
CA GLY A 872 33.83 -6.61 -31.45
C GLY A 872 32.46 -7.29 -31.46
N LYS A 873 32.29 -8.45 -30.82
CA LYS A 873 30.96 -9.01 -30.53
C LYS A 873 30.32 -8.34 -29.29
N PRO A 874 28.98 -8.41 -29.15
CA PRO A 874 28.28 -7.84 -28.00
C PRO A 874 28.77 -8.46 -26.69
N THR A 875 28.89 -7.63 -25.65
CA THR A 875 29.24 -8.06 -24.28
C THR A 875 28.11 -7.85 -23.28
N VAL A 876 27.08 -7.08 -23.65
CA VAL A 876 25.95 -6.79 -22.77
C VAL A 876 24.87 -7.85 -22.92
N LEU A 877 24.55 -8.55 -21.83
CA LEU A 877 23.39 -9.43 -21.74
C LEU A 877 22.14 -8.60 -21.42
N LYS A 878 21.04 -8.82 -22.16
CA LYS A 878 19.74 -8.21 -21.91
C LYS A 878 18.68 -9.29 -21.68
N CYS A 879 17.99 -9.20 -20.55
CA CYS A 879 16.92 -10.13 -20.17
C CYS A 879 15.57 -9.40 -20.13
N ASP A 880 14.84 -9.45 -21.25
CA ASP A 880 13.55 -8.78 -21.42
C ASP A 880 12.34 -9.62 -20.97
N GLY A 881 12.57 -10.85 -20.52
CA GLY A 881 11.51 -11.71 -19.99
C GLY A 881 10.94 -11.21 -18.65
N ARG A 882 9.92 -11.91 -18.13
CA ARG A 882 9.31 -11.63 -16.83
C ARG A 882 10.01 -12.45 -15.75
N PHE A 883 10.46 -11.79 -14.70
CA PHE A 883 11.09 -12.37 -13.51
C PHE A 883 11.16 -11.30 -12.41
N ALA A 884 11.38 -11.73 -11.16
CA ALA A 884 11.65 -10.81 -10.06
C ALA A 884 13.14 -10.42 -10.01
N ALA A 885 14.05 -11.39 -10.17
CA ALA A 885 15.48 -11.14 -10.33
C ALA A 885 16.11 -12.16 -11.29
N ALA A 886 17.25 -11.79 -11.89
CA ALA A 886 18.07 -12.72 -12.66
C ALA A 886 19.52 -12.69 -12.18
N GLU A 887 20.04 -13.86 -11.78
CA GLU A 887 21.42 -14.00 -11.30
C GLU A 887 22.27 -14.61 -12.42
N VAL A 888 23.35 -13.92 -12.80
CA VAL A 888 24.14 -14.29 -13.98
C VAL A 888 25.50 -14.83 -13.56
N THR A 889 25.91 -15.91 -14.22
CA THR A 889 27.25 -16.49 -14.12
C THR A 889 27.87 -16.62 -15.51
N VAL A 890 29.19 -16.46 -15.59
CA VAL A 890 29.97 -16.72 -16.80
C VAL A 890 31.11 -17.66 -16.44
N ASN A 891 31.19 -18.80 -17.14
CA ASN A 891 32.19 -19.85 -16.90
C ASN A 891 32.23 -20.30 -15.42
N GLY A 892 31.06 -20.36 -14.77
CA GLY A 892 30.90 -20.75 -13.37
C GLY A 892 31.21 -19.65 -12.35
N LYS A 893 31.62 -18.44 -12.77
CA LYS A 893 31.88 -17.31 -11.88
C LYS A 893 30.65 -16.37 -11.83
N PRO A 894 30.23 -15.89 -10.65
CA PRO A 894 29.21 -14.85 -10.54
C PRO A 894 29.62 -13.58 -11.30
N ALA A 895 28.74 -13.10 -12.17
CA ALA A 895 28.96 -11.90 -12.99
C ALA A 895 28.14 -10.69 -12.49
N GLY A 896 26.96 -10.93 -11.91
CA GLY A 896 26.10 -9.89 -11.36
C GLY A 896 24.65 -10.35 -11.15
N THR A 897 23.83 -9.48 -10.56
CA THR A 897 22.38 -9.69 -10.38
C THR A 897 21.63 -8.55 -11.02
N MET A 898 20.59 -8.87 -11.78
CA MET A 898 19.65 -7.92 -12.37
C MET A 898 18.43 -7.80 -11.45
N LEU A 899 18.47 -6.86 -10.49
CA LEU A 899 17.36 -6.58 -9.57
C LEU A 899 16.52 -5.38 -10.06
N PHE A 900 17.19 -4.24 -10.33
CA PHE A 900 16.57 -3.02 -10.85
C PHE A 900 16.95 -2.70 -12.30
N SER A 901 17.71 -3.58 -12.95
CA SER A 901 18.14 -3.43 -14.35
C SER A 901 17.69 -4.63 -15.17
N ARG A 902 17.62 -4.45 -16.49
CA ARG A 902 17.41 -5.53 -17.47
C ARG A 902 18.68 -5.86 -18.26
N THR A 903 19.77 -5.17 -17.98
CA THR A 903 21.05 -5.33 -18.68
C THR A 903 22.21 -5.55 -17.72
N LEU A 904 23.23 -6.28 -18.18
CA LEU A 904 24.47 -6.53 -17.44
C LEU A 904 25.61 -6.65 -18.43
N ASP A 905 26.67 -5.85 -18.25
CA ASP A 905 27.87 -5.96 -19.07
C ASP A 905 28.73 -7.14 -18.60
N LEU A 906 28.93 -8.10 -19.50
CA LEU A 906 29.72 -9.31 -19.24
C LEU A 906 31.15 -9.19 -19.75
N ALA A 907 31.56 -8.07 -20.34
CA ALA A 907 32.91 -7.88 -20.88
C ALA A 907 34.04 -8.32 -19.93
N PRO A 908 34.00 -8.02 -18.60
CA PRO A 908 35.07 -8.44 -17.68
C PRO A 908 35.17 -9.95 -17.45
N TYR A 909 34.16 -10.72 -17.84
CA TYR A 909 34.03 -12.15 -17.53
C TYR A 909 34.12 -13.05 -18.76
N LEU A 910 34.04 -12.47 -19.96
CA LEU A 910 34.11 -13.20 -21.23
C LEU A 910 35.57 -13.51 -21.61
N GLU A 911 35.80 -14.74 -22.03
CA GLU A 911 37.06 -15.22 -22.60
C GLU A 911 36.93 -15.37 -24.12
N GLU A 912 38.02 -15.22 -24.89
CA GLU A 912 38.00 -15.47 -26.34
C GLU A 912 37.57 -16.92 -26.62
N GLY A 913 36.58 -17.11 -27.50
CA GLY A 913 36.00 -18.41 -27.82
C GLY A 913 34.74 -18.74 -26.99
N LYS A 914 34.57 -20.03 -26.67
CA LYS A 914 33.32 -20.55 -26.09
C LYS A 914 33.21 -20.24 -24.60
N ASN A 915 32.19 -19.45 -24.23
CA ASN A 915 31.80 -19.17 -22.86
C ASN A 915 30.50 -19.88 -22.51
N LYS A 916 30.36 -20.29 -21.25
CA LYS A 916 29.10 -20.79 -20.69
C LYS A 916 28.45 -19.68 -19.88
N ILE A 917 27.26 -19.24 -20.29
CA ILE A 917 26.46 -18.24 -19.57
C ILE A 917 25.35 -18.98 -18.82
N GLY A 918 25.35 -18.86 -17.50
CA GLY A 918 24.28 -19.36 -16.64
C GLY A 918 23.39 -18.22 -16.18
N VAL A 919 22.07 -18.42 -16.22
CA VAL A 919 21.09 -17.45 -15.70
C VAL A 919 20.11 -18.18 -14.78
N THR A 920 20.10 -17.80 -13.51
CA THR A 920 19.11 -18.25 -12.53
C THR A 920 17.97 -17.25 -12.49
N ILE A 921 16.80 -17.67 -12.98
CA ILE A 921 15.57 -16.88 -12.96
C ILE A 921 14.92 -17.04 -11.60
N VAL A 922 14.75 -15.95 -10.87
CA VAL A 922 13.98 -15.93 -9.63
C VAL A 922 12.56 -15.50 -9.98
N ASN A 923 11.62 -16.44 -9.99
CA ASN A 923 10.21 -16.21 -10.27
C ASN A 923 9.43 -15.93 -8.98
N SER A 924 8.23 -15.36 -9.09
CA SER A 924 7.31 -15.21 -7.96
C SER A 924 6.54 -16.50 -7.65
N MET A 925 5.79 -16.50 -6.55
CA MET A 925 4.84 -17.57 -6.21
C MET A 925 3.49 -17.45 -6.94
N ARG A 926 3.32 -16.48 -7.85
CA ARG A 926 2.06 -16.18 -8.52
C ARG A 926 1.42 -17.40 -9.18
N ASN A 927 2.23 -18.21 -9.84
CA ASN A 927 1.75 -19.37 -10.58
C ASN A 927 1.36 -20.54 -9.67
N ALA A 928 1.93 -20.64 -8.47
CA ALA A 928 1.55 -21.62 -7.47
C ALA A 928 0.35 -21.16 -6.63
N MET A 929 0.29 -19.87 -6.26
CA MET A 929 -0.70 -19.34 -5.29
C MET A 929 -1.93 -18.70 -5.94
N GLY A 930 -1.91 -18.43 -7.25
CA GLY A 930 -3.02 -17.81 -7.94
C GLY A 930 -3.06 -16.29 -7.78
N PRO A 931 -4.19 -15.64 -8.12
CA PRO A 931 -5.48 -16.24 -8.48
C PRO A 931 -5.46 -16.89 -9.88
N HIS A 932 -6.02 -18.10 -10.03
CA HIS A 932 -6.03 -18.81 -11.32
C HIS A 932 -7.33 -18.67 -12.11
N HIS A 933 -8.48 -18.60 -11.41
CA HIS A 933 -9.81 -18.85 -11.99
C HIS A 933 -10.62 -17.57 -12.24
N ARG A 934 -9.97 -16.49 -12.69
CA ARG A 934 -10.60 -15.18 -12.93
C ARG A 934 -10.85 -14.91 -14.41
N HIS A 935 -11.84 -14.07 -14.70
CA HIS A 935 -12.04 -13.51 -16.05
C HIS A 935 -10.86 -12.65 -16.48
N ASP A 936 -10.39 -11.80 -15.56
CA ASP A 936 -9.11 -11.11 -15.67
C ASP A 936 -7.97 -12.08 -15.32
N PRO A 937 -7.12 -12.49 -16.29
CA PRO A 937 -6.11 -13.51 -16.05
C PRO A 937 -4.94 -13.03 -15.19
N GLU A 938 -4.76 -11.71 -15.01
CA GLU A 938 -3.75 -11.15 -14.10
C GLU A 938 -4.22 -9.79 -13.56
N PRO A 939 -5.04 -9.76 -12.50
CA PRO A 939 -5.50 -8.51 -11.91
C PRO A 939 -4.34 -7.76 -11.23
N TYR A 940 -4.29 -6.44 -11.36
CA TYR A 940 -3.26 -5.57 -10.73
C TYR A 940 -3.69 -4.92 -9.42
N GLY A 941 -4.88 -5.29 -8.91
CA GLY A 941 -5.36 -4.98 -7.57
C GLY A 941 -5.88 -6.26 -6.94
N LEU A 942 -5.18 -6.78 -5.94
CA LEU A 942 -5.53 -8.03 -5.27
C LEU A 942 -5.92 -7.78 -3.81
N GLY A 943 -6.95 -8.49 -3.36
CA GLY A 943 -7.27 -8.66 -1.95
C GLY A 943 -7.84 -10.06 -1.72
N PRO A 944 -8.22 -10.41 -0.48
CA PRO A 944 -8.67 -11.76 -0.13
C PRO A 944 -9.77 -12.33 -1.05
N ASN A 945 -10.77 -11.50 -1.36
CA ASN A 945 -11.89 -11.91 -2.20
C ASN A 945 -11.47 -12.22 -3.63
N THR A 946 -10.37 -11.65 -4.14
CA THR A 946 -9.82 -11.93 -5.48
C THR A 946 -9.53 -13.43 -5.67
N PHE A 947 -9.30 -14.17 -4.59
CA PHE A 947 -9.01 -15.60 -4.61
C PHE A 947 -10.22 -16.46 -4.25
N SER A 948 -10.95 -16.11 -3.19
CA SER A 948 -11.98 -16.98 -2.60
C SER A 948 -13.36 -16.85 -3.23
N PHE A 949 -13.67 -15.70 -3.87
CA PHE A 949 -15.03 -15.39 -4.35
C PHE A 949 -16.09 -15.53 -3.25
N GLU A 950 -15.71 -15.24 -2.01
CA GLU A 950 -16.60 -15.39 -0.86
C GLU A 950 -17.88 -14.57 -1.08
N LYS A 951 -19.05 -15.17 -0.78
CA LYS A 951 -20.39 -14.64 -1.00
C LYS A 951 -20.85 -14.55 -2.46
N GLU A 952 -19.98 -14.73 -3.43
CA GLU A 952 -20.32 -14.71 -4.86
C GLU A 952 -20.88 -16.06 -5.36
N TRP A 953 -20.60 -17.17 -4.66
CA TRP A 953 -21.10 -18.49 -5.01
C TRP A 953 -22.61 -18.65 -4.73
N LYS A 954 -23.29 -19.34 -5.63
CA LYS A 954 -24.71 -19.74 -5.54
C LYS A 954 -24.79 -21.24 -5.84
N GLY A 955 -24.50 -22.06 -4.82
CA GLY A 955 -24.34 -23.50 -5.01
C GLY A 955 -23.10 -23.79 -5.86
N ARG A 956 -23.29 -24.20 -7.12
CA ARG A 956 -22.19 -24.53 -8.03
C ARG A 956 -21.82 -23.40 -8.99
N GLU A 957 -22.60 -22.31 -9.03
CA GLU A 957 -22.38 -21.18 -9.92
C GLU A 957 -21.67 -20.03 -9.19
N CYS A 958 -20.73 -19.36 -9.85
CA CYS A 958 -20.13 -18.12 -9.38
C CYS A 958 -19.78 -17.24 -10.59
N GLY A 959 -20.29 -16.01 -10.63
CA GLY A 959 -20.14 -15.13 -11.80
C GLY A 959 -18.69 -14.68 -12.04
N GLY A 960 -17.89 -14.55 -10.96
CA GLY A 960 -16.48 -14.20 -11.05
C GLY A 960 -15.55 -15.36 -11.39
N TYR A 961 -15.98 -16.60 -11.15
CA TYR A 961 -15.18 -17.81 -11.31
C TYR A 961 -15.27 -18.36 -12.74
N VAL A 962 -14.12 -18.70 -13.31
CA VAL A 962 -14.03 -19.38 -14.60
C VAL A 962 -13.23 -20.67 -14.38
N PRO A 963 -13.73 -21.87 -14.77
CA PRO A 963 -13.05 -23.15 -14.56
C PRO A 963 -11.87 -23.33 -15.52
N ARG A 964 -10.88 -22.43 -15.42
CA ARG A 964 -9.69 -22.34 -16.27
C ARG A 964 -8.52 -21.81 -15.46
N TYR A 965 -7.31 -22.19 -15.85
CA TYR A 965 -6.12 -21.65 -15.20
C TYR A 965 -5.57 -20.45 -15.95
N ALA A 966 -5.21 -19.40 -15.21
CA ALA A 966 -4.38 -18.30 -15.68
C ALA A 966 -3.00 -18.34 -15.00
N PHE A 967 -1.95 -18.26 -15.81
CA PHE A 967 -0.56 -18.23 -15.37
C PHE A 967 0.15 -17.01 -15.94
N VAL A 968 1.13 -16.47 -15.22
CA VAL A 968 2.03 -15.45 -15.72
C VAL A 968 3.24 -16.13 -16.38
N ARG A 969 3.55 -15.74 -17.62
CA ARG A 969 4.75 -16.21 -18.31
C ARG A 969 5.99 -15.74 -17.58
N PHE A 970 7.02 -16.58 -17.53
CA PHE A 970 8.35 -16.21 -17.07
C PHE A 970 9.43 -16.85 -17.96
N GLY A 971 10.59 -16.21 -18.04
CA GLY A 971 11.67 -16.57 -18.96
C GLY A 971 12.70 -15.45 -19.15
N LEU A 972 13.62 -15.64 -20.10
CA LEU A 972 14.75 -14.74 -20.36
C LEU A 972 14.51 -13.73 -21.48
N LYS A 973 13.49 -13.94 -22.31
CA LYS A 973 13.26 -13.17 -23.54
C LYS A 973 11.76 -12.89 -23.69
N LYS A 974 11.35 -11.66 -23.99
CA LYS A 974 9.97 -11.36 -24.39
C LYS A 974 9.81 -11.42 -25.90
#